data_AF-A0A3C1YUZ3-F1
#
_entry.id   AF-A0A3C1YUZ3-F1
#
_cell.length_a   1.000
_cell.length_b   1.000
_cell.length_c   1.000
_cell.angle_alpha   90.00
_cell.angle_beta   90.00
_cell.angle_gamma   90.00
#
_symmetry.space_group_name_H-M   'P 1'
#
loop_
_entity.id
_entity.type
_entity.pdbx_description
1 polymer ?
#
loop_
_entity_poly.entity_id
_entity_poly.type
_entity_poly.pdbx_seq_one_letter_code
_entity_poly.pdbx_strand_id
1 'polypeptide(L)'
;MRRFNNMKRIILLLFIINCSVSIAIAQPPNNLTGLKICIDPGHGGNNAANDRRIEPDPGIVFWESEGNFRKALWLRPLMQQRGATVYLTRETNTYPNDADEPSLSARWQFANANNVHWFHSIHSNAGGGSYTMVLIKEIIATREIAFPQTVPMSSYIYNNIRAKLRTSASGGNVSGSPGVYKDYTFYGGTSGGFNLGVLNGLVMPGQLSEGSFHDGFPEARRLLNNDYRKMEAYGILDGFLQNYGIPKDSAGMIAGIQLDAEGSKPMNGTVVRLLPENKVYNGDQFNNGFYMFDSLQPGVKTIRFETPNFKIDSVTVNVTLQSTSFADRTLFSLVPPKLTLTQPLVGDTNFSVTSIIGFRFSRAMDTASVRSSLTFIPDFAKTFSWTSANTQLVIKPTLPLPTKTNFTITLGATAKGANGVQLDGDGNGTAGDQFVLTFKTGSSDKIAPEIVTAFPIDANTPISPNQIILLQFNEQLDPSSVTSTNVVIEDSSGNAIPQIQQTKYWDGISNGAVNIFTTTPFTVGKSYRVKIVNVKDLSGNTILTPLYKYFSIAGGTYAYTTIDDFNSGITSWMQPTGSGSTIGTVVDSSKWLSSTSTIVPHLSSNTAAARLQYGWLTAGPSWLIREYLSSGTPRSVTWLPANTKLQTYVLGDGSKTRFRFAVDDSVDAFPAGTGTNHEVSPWITIDWIGWKLIEWDFTSTGTWLGNGKIEGLARFDSYQIQYVPDSSAQYGSLYFDQLQLIKQTSPLSVKRSDGIPTTTSLNQNFPNPFNPSTTINFSIAEPGNVSLIIYDVLGRQVAELVNAAMNSGEYSISWDAKNYSSGIYFYKLSTEKYTSIKRMMLVK
;
A
#
# COMPACT_ATOMS: atom_id res chain seq x y z
N MET A 1 -51.60 43.29 -37.47
CA MET A 1 -52.72 44.25 -37.36
C MET A 1 -52.23 45.48 -36.59
N ARG A 2 -52.27 46.62 -37.28
CA ARG A 2 -52.29 48.05 -36.90
C ARG A 2 -51.56 48.58 -35.64
N ARG A 3 -50.52 49.39 -35.92
CA ARG A 3 -50.09 50.62 -35.21
C ARG A 3 -50.98 51.82 -35.59
N PHE A 4 -51.12 52.82 -34.70
CA PHE A 4 -51.32 54.28 -34.95
C PHE A 4 -51.03 55.01 -33.60
N ASN A 5 -50.01 55.89 -33.39
CA ASN A 5 -49.79 57.32 -33.78
C ASN A 5 -51.01 58.24 -33.52
N ASN A 6 -50.98 59.49 -33.00
CA ASN A 6 -49.97 60.54 -32.71
C ASN A 6 -50.70 61.76 -32.06
N MET A 7 -50.02 62.63 -31.26
CA MET A 7 -50.09 64.13 -31.28
C MET A 7 -49.44 64.79 -30.03
N LYS A 8 -48.30 65.50 -30.14
CA LYS A 8 -48.05 66.99 -30.20
C LYS A 8 -48.32 67.77 -28.87
N ARG A 9 -47.29 68.18 -28.10
CA ARG A 9 -46.50 69.46 -28.10
C ARG A 9 -47.26 70.73 -27.60
N ILE A 10 -46.83 71.35 -26.47
CA ILE A 10 -46.31 72.75 -26.29
C ILE A 10 -46.29 73.20 -24.80
N ILE A 11 -45.06 73.48 -24.32
CA ILE A 11 -44.53 74.59 -23.47
C ILE A 11 -45.39 75.26 -22.39
N LEU A 12 -44.94 75.19 -21.12
CA LEU A 12 -44.82 76.37 -20.24
C LEU A 12 -43.72 76.16 -19.18
N LEU A 13 -42.69 77.00 -19.23
CA LEU A 13 -41.69 77.20 -18.17
C LEU A 13 -42.33 77.98 -17.02
N LEU A 14 -42.11 77.57 -15.77
CA LEU A 14 -41.87 78.50 -14.65
C LEU A 14 -41.23 77.78 -13.45
N PHE A 15 -40.15 78.40 -13.00
CA PHE A 15 -39.25 78.08 -11.89
C PHE A 15 -39.91 77.51 -10.62
N ILE A 16 -39.41 76.37 -10.13
CA ILE A 16 -39.44 76.01 -8.70
C ILE A 16 -38.00 75.72 -8.28
N ILE A 17 -37.61 76.38 -7.19
CA ILE A 17 -36.32 76.34 -6.50
C ILE A 17 -36.02 74.91 -6.05
N ASN A 18 -34.93 74.33 -6.54
CA ASN A 18 -34.36 73.08 -6.02
C ASN A 18 -33.48 73.39 -4.81
N CYS A 19 -33.98 73.06 -3.61
CA CYS A 19 -33.15 72.84 -2.44
C CYS A 19 -32.74 71.36 -2.44
N SER A 20 -31.62 71.04 -3.08
CA SER A 20 -31.01 69.70 -3.05
C SER A 20 -29.95 69.68 -1.95
N VAL A 21 -30.30 69.16 -0.78
CA VAL A 21 -29.31 68.77 0.23
C VAL A 21 -28.48 67.64 -0.38
N SER A 22 -27.23 67.97 -0.74
CA SER A 22 -26.25 66.98 -1.17
C SER A 22 -25.69 66.29 0.06
N ILE A 23 -26.21 65.11 0.40
CA ILE A 23 -25.51 64.19 1.30
C ILE A 23 -24.37 63.58 0.48
N ALA A 24 -23.16 64.12 0.67
CA ALA A 24 -21.94 63.49 0.18
C ALA A 24 -21.72 62.20 0.97
N ILE A 25 -22.09 61.06 0.37
CA ILE A 25 -21.62 59.75 0.85
C ILE A 25 -20.14 59.68 0.47
N ALA A 26 -19.26 59.89 1.44
CA ALA A 26 -17.84 59.65 1.27
C ALA A 26 -17.64 58.18 0.90
N GLN A 27 -17.19 57.93 -0.33
CA GLN A 27 -16.67 56.62 -0.74
C GLN A 27 -15.49 56.27 0.17
N PRO A 28 -15.40 55.05 0.75
CA PRO A 28 -14.19 54.63 1.45
C PRO A 28 -13.00 54.68 0.48
N PRO A 29 -11.78 54.93 0.97
CA PRO A 29 -10.60 55.07 0.11
C PRO A 29 -10.40 53.82 -0.76
N ASN A 30 -9.96 54.02 -2.01
CA ASN A 30 -9.74 52.97 -3.04
C ASN A 30 -8.54 52.05 -2.73
N ASN A 31 -8.41 51.59 -1.49
CA ASN A 31 -7.34 50.72 -1.00
C ASN A 31 -7.69 50.26 0.44
N LEU A 32 -6.92 49.33 1.01
CA LEU A 32 -7.09 48.85 2.39
C LEU A 32 -6.59 49.85 3.45
N THR A 33 -6.45 51.15 3.12
CA THR A 33 -5.93 52.16 4.04
C THR A 33 -6.80 52.28 5.29
N GLY A 34 -6.15 52.34 6.45
CA GLY A 34 -6.82 52.44 7.75
C GLY A 34 -7.23 51.10 8.34
N LEU A 35 -7.20 50.00 7.56
CA LEU A 35 -7.41 48.66 8.09
C LEU A 35 -6.16 48.16 8.81
N LYS A 36 -6.39 47.48 9.93
CA LYS A 36 -5.39 46.77 10.73
C LYS A 36 -5.72 45.30 10.64
N ILE A 37 -4.84 44.50 10.05
CA ILE A 37 -5.09 43.08 9.80
C ILE A 37 -4.00 42.28 10.53
N CYS A 38 -4.39 41.29 11.33
CA CYS A 38 -3.46 40.32 11.90
C CYS A 38 -3.48 39.06 11.03
N ILE A 39 -2.30 38.66 10.54
CA ILE A 39 -2.09 37.39 9.84
C ILE A 39 -1.39 36.44 10.80
N ASP A 40 -1.98 35.27 11.01
CA ASP A 40 -1.42 34.22 11.85
C ASP A 40 -1.01 33.01 10.99
N PRO A 41 0.29 32.74 10.81
CA PRO A 41 0.74 31.61 10.00
C PRO A 41 0.73 30.26 10.76
N GLY A 42 -0.13 30.09 11.77
CA GLY A 42 -0.17 28.88 12.58
C GLY A 42 1.14 28.60 13.34
N HIS A 43 1.28 27.38 13.87
CA HIS A 43 2.45 26.99 14.66
C HIS A 43 3.78 27.07 13.90
N GLY A 44 4.90 27.05 14.61
CA GLY A 44 6.28 27.10 14.10
C GLY A 44 7.11 25.89 14.54
N GLY A 45 8.42 25.94 14.32
CA GLY A 45 9.40 25.11 15.04
C GLY A 45 10.15 24.07 14.23
N ASN A 46 9.64 23.61 13.07
CA ASN A 46 10.16 22.41 12.39
C ASN A 46 10.37 21.24 13.38
N ASN A 47 9.46 21.10 14.35
CA ASN A 47 9.59 20.16 15.44
C ASN A 47 8.58 19.04 15.28
N ALA A 48 9.06 17.79 15.18
CA ALA A 48 8.20 16.62 15.01
C ALA A 48 7.19 16.39 16.15
N ALA A 49 7.32 17.04 17.31
CA ALA A 49 6.39 16.92 18.43
C ALA A 49 5.06 17.67 18.22
N ASN A 50 5.07 18.80 17.50
CA ASN A 50 3.91 19.66 17.28
C ASN A 50 3.75 20.14 15.83
N ASP A 51 4.67 19.79 14.94
CA ASP A 51 4.68 20.09 13.51
C ASP A 51 4.80 18.80 12.70
N ARG A 52 4.19 18.80 11.52
CA ARG A 52 4.06 17.62 10.70
C ARG A 52 5.15 17.57 9.64
N ARG A 53 6.13 16.69 9.87
CA ARG A 53 7.20 16.38 8.92
C ARG A 53 6.74 15.40 7.86
N ILE A 54 6.76 15.81 6.60
CA ILE A 54 6.47 14.96 5.45
C ILE A 54 7.69 14.91 4.53
N GLU A 55 7.98 13.75 3.97
CA GLU A 55 9.09 13.56 3.01
C GLU A 55 8.51 12.98 1.70
N PRO A 56 7.95 13.83 0.82
CA PRO A 56 7.28 13.37 -0.39
C PRO A 56 8.22 12.71 -1.40
N ASP A 57 9.51 13.01 -1.31
CA ASP A 57 10.58 12.46 -2.15
C ASP A 57 11.86 12.32 -1.31
N PRO A 58 12.75 11.36 -1.63
CA PRO A 58 13.95 11.11 -0.82
C PRO A 58 14.80 12.37 -0.61
N GLY A 59 15.04 12.73 0.65
CA GLY A 59 15.82 13.91 1.03
C GLY A 59 15.09 15.25 0.90
N ILE A 60 13.83 15.28 0.46
CA ILE A 60 13.03 16.50 0.33
C ILE A 60 12.04 16.55 1.48
N VAL A 61 12.26 17.48 2.42
CA VAL A 61 11.43 17.62 3.63
C VAL A 61 10.46 18.78 3.50
N PHE A 62 9.20 18.52 3.78
CA PHE A 62 8.14 19.50 3.94
C PHE A 62 7.72 19.58 5.41
N TRP A 63 7.55 20.81 5.90
CA TRP A 63 6.97 21.14 7.19
C TRP A 63 5.75 22.03 6.97
N GLU A 64 4.63 21.71 7.64
CA GLU A 64 3.40 22.49 7.46
C GLU A 64 3.60 23.94 7.92
N SER A 65 4.24 24.12 9.08
CA SER A 65 4.54 25.43 9.66
C SER A 65 5.29 26.34 8.69
N GLU A 66 6.25 25.79 7.95
CA GLU A 66 7.05 26.51 6.96
C GLU A 66 6.20 26.91 5.75
N GLY A 67 5.34 26.00 5.28
CA GLY A 67 4.39 26.30 4.22
C GLY A 67 3.47 27.47 4.58
N ASN A 68 2.87 27.44 5.76
CA ASN A 68 1.97 28.48 6.27
C ASN A 68 2.69 29.81 6.49
N PHE A 69 3.91 29.77 7.04
CA PHE A 69 4.75 30.96 7.22
C PHE A 69 5.06 31.66 5.90
N ARG A 70 5.47 30.89 4.88
CA ARG A 70 5.81 31.43 3.56
C ARG A 70 4.63 32.09 2.87
N LYS A 71 3.41 31.54 3.01
CA LYS A 71 2.18 32.18 2.52
C LYS A 71 1.95 33.54 3.19
N ALA A 72 2.14 33.63 4.50
CA ALA A 72 2.00 34.89 5.24
C ALA A 72 3.03 35.94 4.82
N LEU A 73 4.27 35.53 4.56
CA LEU A 73 5.33 36.41 4.05
C LEU A 73 5.04 36.95 2.64
N TRP A 74 4.26 36.24 1.82
CA TRP A 74 3.75 36.77 0.55
C TRP A 74 2.54 37.69 0.75
N LEU A 75 1.62 37.33 1.65
CA LEU A 75 0.37 38.07 1.87
C LEU A 75 0.61 39.45 2.49
N ARG A 76 1.50 39.55 3.48
CA ARG A 76 1.81 40.80 4.20
C ARG A 76 2.17 41.95 3.25
N PRO A 77 3.19 41.85 2.39
CA PRO A 77 3.56 42.96 1.49
C PRO A 77 2.46 43.29 0.49
N LEU A 78 1.69 42.31 0.01
CA LEU A 78 0.56 42.56 -0.89
C LEU A 78 -0.51 43.42 -0.21
N MET A 79 -0.85 43.14 1.04
CA MET A 79 -1.81 43.95 1.80
C MET A 79 -1.25 45.34 2.16
N GLN A 80 0.02 45.42 2.56
CA GLN A 80 0.68 46.69 2.91
C GLN A 80 0.81 47.64 1.71
N GLN A 81 1.09 47.12 0.51
CA GLN A 81 1.10 47.92 -0.73
C GLN A 81 -0.25 48.58 -1.01
N ARG A 82 -1.34 48.02 -0.45
CA ARG A 82 -2.70 48.57 -0.52
C ARG A 82 -3.06 49.36 0.72
N GLY A 83 -2.10 49.81 1.53
CA GLY A 83 -2.33 50.71 2.66
C GLY A 83 -2.79 50.05 3.96
N ALA A 84 -2.95 48.72 4.00
CA ALA A 84 -3.26 48.03 5.25
C ALA A 84 -2.07 48.09 6.22
N THR A 85 -2.35 48.28 7.50
CA THR A 85 -1.39 47.96 8.58
C THR A 85 -1.49 46.47 8.87
N VAL A 86 -0.40 45.72 8.65
CA VAL A 86 -0.40 44.27 8.79
C VAL A 86 0.51 43.83 9.93
N TYR A 87 -0.04 43.04 10.84
CA TYR A 87 0.65 42.41 11.95
C TYR A 87 0.81 40.91 11.67
N LEU A 88 1.95 40.34 12.02
CA LEU A 88 2.17 38.89 12.02
C LEU A 88 2.25 38.41 13.47
N THR A 89 1.59 37.31 13.80
CA THR A 89 1.69 36.70 15.15
C THR A 89 3.07 36.08 15.40
N ARG A 90 3.84 35.81 14.35
CA ARG A 90 5.25 35.41 14.40
C ARG A 90 6.04 35.88 13.19
N GLU A 91 7.32 36.19 13.42
CA GLU A 91 8.27 36.67 12.40
C GLU A 91 9.36 35.61 12.06
N THR A 92 9.29 34.41 12.65
CA THR A 92 10.19 33.28 12.36
C THR A 92 9.42 31.95 12.32
N ASN A 93 9.98 30.97 11.59
CA ASN A 93 9.53 29.57 11.64
C ASN A 93 10.44 28.68 12.49
N THR A 94 11.61 29.16 12.91
CA THR A 94 12.58 28.38 13.68
C THR A 94 12.75 29.00 15.06
N TYR A 95 12.54 28.19 16.10
CA TYR A 95 12.68 28.57 17.50
C TYR A 95 13.76 27.71 18.15
N PRO A 96 14.66 28.29 18.97
CA PRO A 96 15.63 27.52 19.73
C PRO A 96 14.98 26.57 20.74
N ASN A 97 13.86 26.98 21.36
CA ASN A 97 13.05 26.17 22.25
C ASN A 97 11.56 26.29 21.92
N ASP A 98 10.79 25.22 22.05
CA ASP A 98 9.34 25.23 21.77
C ASP A 98 8.56 26.20 22.65
N ALA A 99 9.03 26.44 23.88
CA ALA A 99 8.41 27.39 24.80
C ALA A 99 8.50 28.85 24.30
N ASP A 100 9.40 29.15 23.36
CA ASP A 100 9.55 30.46 22.74
C ASP A 100 8.52 30.67 21.61
N GLU A 101 7.85 29.60 21.17
CA GLU A 101 6.81 29.65 20.15
C GLU A 101 5.53 30.31 20.70
N PRO A 102 4.88 31.24 19.96
CA PRO A 102 3.60 31.79 20.35
C PRO A 102 2.54 30.70 20.57
N SER A 103 2.05 30.58 21.80
CA SER A 103 0.95 29.67 22.15
C SER A 103 -0.34 30.05 21.41
N LEU A 104 -1.29 29.11 21.36
CA LEU A 104 -2.63 29.37 20.78
C LEU A 104 -3.30 30.60 21.39
N SER A 105 -3.14 30.82 22.70
CA SER A 105 -3.68 32.00 23.38
C SER A 105 -2.94 33.29 23.07
N ALA A 106 -1.60 33.24 23.01
CA ALA A 106 -0.78 34.40 22.72
C ALA A 106 -1.12 35.04 21.35
N ARG A 107 -1.49 34.22 20.36
CA ARG A 107 -1.83 34.68 19.00
C ARG A 107 -3.04 35.60 18.95
N TRP A 108 -4.16 35.20 19.55
CA TRP A 108 -5.35 36.04 19.59
C TRP A 108 -5.24 37.15 20.65
N GLN A 109 -4.45 36.96 21.72
CA GLN A 109 -4.14 38.06 22.66
C GLN A 109 -3.35 39.17 21.96
N PHE A 110 -2.39 38.82 21.13
CA PHE A 110 -1.61 39.77 20.32
C PHE A 110 -2.52 40.54 19.34
N ALA A 111 -3.45 39.85 18.67
CA ALA A 111 -4.43 40.50 17.81
C ALA A 111 -5.33 41.48 18.58
N ASN A 112 -5.85 41.05 19.74
CA ASN A 112 -6.68 41.89 20.62
C ASN A 112 -5.92 43.12 21.10
N ALA A 113 -4.68 42.96 21.57
CA ALA A 113 -3.84 44.05 22.09
C ALA A 113 -3.52 45.12 21.03
N ASN A 114 -3.40 44.71 19.76
CA ASN A 114 -3.15 45.64 18.65
C ASN A 114 -4.42 46.30 18.10
N ASN A 115 -5.60 45.98 18.65
CA ASN A 115 -6.90 46.49 18.20
C ASN A 115 -7.08 46.30 16.69
N VAL A 116 -6.79 45.09 16.19
CA VAL A 116 -6.93 44.80 14.76
C VAL A 116 -8.40 44.77 14.35
N HIS A 117 -8.68 45.16 13.12
CA HIS A 117 -10.01 45.10 12.53
C HIS A 117 -10.37 43.68 12.10
N TRP A 118 -9.36 42.87 11.75
CA TRP A 118 -9.56 41.51 11.25
C TRP A 118 -8.40 40.58 11.61
N PHE A 119 -8.71 39.34 11.99
CA PHE A 119 -7.73 38.27 12.22
C PHE A 119 -7.87 37.16 11.18
N HIS A 120 -6.77 36.73 10.54
CA HIS A 120 -6.78 35.64 9.59
C HIS A 120 -5.66 34.64 9.87
N SER A 121 -6.01 33.40 10.18
CA SER A 121 -5.05 32.31 10.36
C SER A 121 -4.93 31.47 9.09
N ILE A 122 -3.69 31.12 8.72
CA ILE A 122 -3.37 30.36 7.50
C ILE A 122 -2.87 28.97 7.89
N HIS A 123 -3.58 27.95 7.42
CA HIS A 123 -3.30 26.54 7.67
C HIS A 123 -3.33 25.74 6.36
N SER A 124 -2.85 24.49 6.42
CA SER A 124 -2.97 23.51 5.35
C SER A 124 -3.69 22.26 5.90
N ASN A 125 -4.47 21.59 5.05
CA ASN A 125 -5.30 20.48 5.51
C ASN A 125 -4.46 19.22 5.83
N ALA A 126 -4.85 18.51 6.88
CA ALA A 126 -4.35 17.17 7.19
C ALA A 126 -5.26 16.07 6.62
N GLY A 127 -4.72 14.87 6.40
CA GLY A 127 -5.43 13.75 5.77
C GLY A 127 -5.22 13.68 4.24
N GLY A 128 -5.61 12.58 3.59
CA GLY A 128 -5.52 12.48 2.14
C GLY A 128 -6.67 13.24 1.46
N GLY A 129 -6.37 14.20 0.56
CA GLY A 129 -7.41 14.99 -0.12
C GLY A 129 -6.87 16.09 -1.05
N SER A 130 -7.78 16.89 -1.60
CA SER A 130 -7.47 18.08 -2.41
C SER A 130 -8.65 19.05 -2.41
N TYR A 131 -9.12 19.48 -1.23
CA TYR A 131 -10.17 20.50 -1.07
C TYR A 131 -9.70 21.65 -0.17
N THR A 132 -10.39 22.78 -0.24
CA THR A 132 -10.14 23.96 0.61
C THR A 132 -11.29 24.14 1.59
N MET A 133 -11.03 24.68 2.78
CA MET A 133 -12.08 25.08 3.71
C MET A 133 -11.70 26.31 4.53
N VAL A 134 -12.70 26.93 5.14
CA VAL A 134 -12.51 28.07 6.05
C VAL A 134 -13.34 27.88 7.31
N LEU A 135 -12.70 28.02 8.46
CA LEU A 135 -13.30 27.88 9.78
C LEU A 135 -13.56 29.26 10.41
N ILE A 136 -14.75 29.45 10.96
CA ILE A 136 -15.15 30.66 11.69
C ILE A 136 -15.49 30.35 13.14
N LYS A 137 -15.35 31.35 14.00
CA LYS A 137 -15.58 31.22 15.44
C LYS A 137 -17.04 30.91 15.80
N GLU A 138 -17.24 29.84 16.54
CA GLU A 138 -18.52 29.44 17.14
C GLU A 138 -18.61 29.83 18.62
N ILE A 139 -19.75 30.38 19.03
CA ILE A 139 -20.09 30.53 20.45
C ILE A 139 -20.51 29.16 20.97
N ILE A 140 -19.68 28.53 21.80
CA ILE A 140 -19.90 27.14 22.28
C ILE A 140 -21.24 26.99 22.99
N ALA A 141 -21.64 27.96 23.82
CA ALA A 141 -22.87 27.88 24.60
C ALA A 141 -24.14 27.89 23.72
N THR A 142 -24.17 28.69 22.65
CA THR A 142 -25.37 28.91 21.82
C THR A 142 -25.29 28.22 20.46
N ARG A 143 -24.11 27.73 20.05
CA ARG A 143 -23.80 27.20 18.71
C ARG A 143 -23.95 28.22 17.58
N GLU A 144 -24.07 29.49 17.93
CA GLU A 144 -24.19 30.60 16.98
C GLU A 144 -22.81 31.06 16.49
N ILE A 145 -22.82 31.81 15.40
CA ILE A 145 -21.62 32.41 14.82
C ILE A 145 -21.26 33.63 15.65
N ALA A 146 -20.04 33.67 16.20
CA ALA A 146 -19.63 34.75 17.10
C ALA A 146 -19.59 36.12 16.42
N PHE A 147 -19.23 36.14 15.13
CA PHE A 147 -19.15 37.34 14.31
C PHE A 147 -19.80 37.07 12.94
N PRO A 148 -21.09 37.38 12.74
CA PRO A 148 -21.81 37.06 11.50
C PRO A 148 -21.12 37.58 10.22
N GLN A 149 -20.42 38.72 10.31
CA GLN A 149 -19.63 39.31 9.22
C GLN A 149 -18.47 38.42 8.73
N THR A 150 -18.06 37.40 9.48
CA THR A 150 -17.02 36.44 9.05
C THR A 150 -17.49 35.51 7.95
N VAL A 151 -18.80 35.25 7.84
CA VAL A 151 -19.38 34.34 6.83
C VAL A 151 -19.10 34.84 5.40
N PRO A 152 -19.48 36.07 5.00
CA PRO A 152 -19.22 36.55 3.63
C PRO A 152 -17.72 36.60 3.31
N MET A 153 -16.88 37.13 4.21
CA MET A 153 -15.42 37.13 4.03
C MET A 153 -14.88 35.71 3.79
N SER A 154 -15.28 34.75 4.62
CA SER A 154 -14.82 33.36 4.55
C SER A 154 -15.26 32.68 3.25
N SER A 155 -16.48 32.96 2.79
CA SER A 155 -16.98 32.50 1.50
C SER A 155 -16.17 33.06 0.34
N TYR A 156 -15.81 34.35 0.37
CA TYR A 156 -14.91 34.92 -0.64
C TYR A 156 -13.53 34.28 -0.60
N ILE A 157 -12.89 34.20 0.57
CA ILE A 157 -11.56 33.57 0.71
C ILE A 157 -11.58 32.12 0.20
N TYR A 158 -12.56 31.31 0.63
CA TYR A 158 -12.73 29.93 0.16
C TYR A 158 -12.80 29.85 -1.37
N ASN A 159 -13.69 30.63 -2.00
CA ASN A 159 -13.90 30.57 -3.44
C ASN A 159 -12.65 30.98 -4.23
N ASN A 160 -11.92 32.00 -3.75
CA ASN A 160 -10.72 32.48 -4.43
C ASN A 160 -9.54 31.51 -4.25
N ILE A 161 -9.29 30.99 -3.04
CA ILE A 161 -8.25 29.98 -2.81
C ILE A 161 -8.56 28.75 -3.67
N ARG A 162 -9.80 28.25 -3.63
CA ARG A 162 -10.21 27.08 -4.40
C ARG A 162 -9.97 27.27 -5.91
N ALA A 163 -10.37 28.42 -6.45
CA ALA A 163 -10.16 28.74 -7.86
C ALA A 163 -8.67 28.84 -8.23
N LYS A 164 -7.84 29.40 -7.33
CA LYS A 164 -6.40 29.59 -7.53
C LYS A 164 -5.62 28.27 -7.42
N LEU A 165 -5.95 27.44 -6.44
CA LEU A 165 -5.25 26.18 -6.19
C LEU A 165 -5.83 24.98 -6.97
N ARG A 166 -6.99 25.18 -7.63
CA ARG A 166 -7.76 24.13 -8.34
C ARG A 166 -8.15 22.95 -7.44
N THR A 167 -8.45 23.24 -6.18
CA THR A 167 -8.94 22.24 -5.23
C THR A 167 -10.42 21.92 -5.49
N SER A 168 -10.86 20.74 -5.07
CA SER A 168 -12.25 20.30 -5.08
C SER A 168 -13.08 21.04 -4.03
N ALA A 169 -14.41 20.92 -4.15
CA ALA A 169 -15.32 21.53 -3.19
C ALA A 169 -15.31 20.76 -1.87
N SER A 170 -15.35 21.46 -0.75
CA SER A 170 -15.57 20.86 0.58
C SER A 170 -17.07 20.81 0.91
N GLY A 171 -17.44 19.91 1.83
CA GLY A 171 -18.84 19.66 2.20
C GLY A 171 -19.47 20.70 3.13
N GLY A 172 -18.70 21.69 3.60
CA GLY A 172 -19.13 22.67 4.60
C GLY A 172 -20.18 23.60 4.04
N ASN A 173 -21.14 23.96 4.87
CA ASN A 173 -22.17 24.93 4.48
C ASN A 173 -22.73 25.63 5.71
N VAL A 174 -22.12 26.75 6.08
CA VAL A 174 -22.62 27.61 7.16
C VAL A 174 -23.41 28.77 6.54
N SER A 175 -24.67 28.91 6.93
CA SER A 175 -25.57 29.98 6.47
C SER A 175 -25.66 30.10 4.94
N GLY A 176 -25.66 28.97 4.23
CA GLY A 176 -25.73 28.95 2.76
C GLY A 176 -24.40 29.25 2.06
N SER A 177 -23.28 29.33 2.79
CA SER A 177 -21.94 29.56 2.23
C SER A 177 -21.15 28.25 2.13
N PRO A 178 -20.98 27.69 0.91
CA PRO A 178 -20.20 26.46 0.71
C PRO A 178 -18.74 26.63 1.17
N GLY A 179 -18.18 25.57 1.73
CA GLY A 179 -16.80 25.49 2.21
C GLY A 179 -16.48 26.27 3.48
N VAL A 180 -17.49 26.85 4.13
CA VAL A 180 -17.37 27.49 5.44
C VAL A 180 -17.89 26.55 6.52
N TYR A 181 -17.15 26.42 7.61
CA TYR A 181 -17.51 25.62 8.78
C TYR A 181 -17.35 26.42 10.07
N LYS A 182 -18.05 25.99 11.12
CA LYS A 182 -17.85 26.48 12.48
C LYS A 182 -16.70 25.71 13.15
N ASP A 183 -15.77 26.42 13.76
CA ASP A 183 -14.51 25.86 14.29
C ASP A 183 -14.71 24.77 15.35
N TYR A 184 -15.72 24.87 16.21
CA TYR A 184 -15.97 23.88 17.26
C TYR A 184 -16.73 22.65 16.75
N THR A 185 -17.88 22.84 16.09
CA THR A 185 -18.72 21.73 15.60
C THR A 185 -18.17 21.03 14.36
N PHE A 186 -17.14 21.58 13.71
CA PHE A 186 -16.42 20.91 12.63
C PHE A 186 -15.93 19.52 13.05
N TYR A 187 -15.36 19.40 14.25
CA TYR A 187 -14.89 18.12 14.80
C TYR A 187 -15.94 17.48 15.72
N GLY A 188 -16.76 16.54 15.21
CA GLY A 188 -17.71 15.79 16.05
C GLY A 188 -19.19 16.18 15.89
N GLY A 189 -19.49 17.12 14.99
CA GLY A 189 -20.85 17.46 14.59
C GLY A 189 -21.63 18.27 15.63
N THR A 190 -22.96 18.23 15.55
CA THR A 190 -23.84 19.06 16.41
C THR A 190 -23.90 18.61 17.86
N SER A 191 -23.46 17.39 18.16
CA SER A 191 -23.57 16.74 19.48
C SER A 191 -22.30 16.86 20.34
N GLY A 192 -21.22 17.40 19.78
CA GLY A 192 -19.90 17.52 20.43
C GLY A 192 -18.87 18.12 19.47
N GLY A 193 -17.85 18.79 20.00
CA GLY A 193 -16.91 19.60 19.21
C GLY A 193 -15.51 19.70 19.80
N PHE A 194 -14.51 20.04 18.99
CA PHE A 194 -13.17 20.44 19.45
C PHE A 194 -12.77 21.77 18.80
N ASN A 195 -12.33 22.74 19.61
CA ASN A 195 -11.83 24.02 19.08
C ASN A 195 -10.33 23.89 18.78
N LEU A 196 -9.90 24.36 17.61
CA LEU A 196 -8.48 24.47 17.24
C LEU A 196 -7.71 25.53 18.05
N GLY A 197 -8.38 26.25 18.93
CA GLY A 197 -7.86 27.19 19.94
C GLY A 197 -7.56 28.59 19.41
N VAL A 198 -7.16 28.73 18.15
CA VAL A 198 -6.64 30.00 17.61
C VAL A 198 -7.70 31.11 17.45
N LEU A 199 -8.99 30.76 17.32
CA LEU A 199 -10.07 31.74 17.22
C LEU A 199 -10.76 32.04 18.58
N ASN A 200 -10.44 31.26 19.63
CA ASN A 200 -11.25 31.15 20.83
C ASN A 200 -11.39 32.48 21.61
N GLY A 201 -10.30 33.24 21.76
CA GLY A 201 -10.30 34.50 22.53
C GLY A 201 -10.44 35.78 21.71
N LEU A 202 -10.71 35.70 20.40
CA LEU A 202 -10.87 36.90 19.56
C LEU A 202 -12.07 37.75 20.00
N VAL A 203 -11.86 39.06 20.10
CA VAL A 203 -12.93 40.06 20.36
C VAL A 203 -13.33 40.83 19.09
N MET A 204 -12.80 40.43 17.95
CA MET A 204 -13.08 40.96 16.62
C MET A 204 -13.31 39.81 15.62
N PRO A 205 -13.82 40.09 14.40
CA PRO A 205 -13.94 39.09 13.34
C PRO A 205 -12.63 38.41 13.00
N GLY A 206 -12.69 37.08 12.85
CA GLY A 206 -11.58 36.32 12.29
C GLY A 206 -11.96 34.93 11.83
N GLN A 207 -11.09 34.36 11.00
CA GLN A 207 -11.25 33.05 10.41
C GLN A 207 -9.90 32.37 10.19
N LEU A 208 -9.94 31.05 10.06
CA LEU A 208 -8.81 30.21 9.69
C LEU A 208 -9.10 29.60 8.31
N SER A 209 -8.19 29.75 7.33
CA SER A 209 -8.30 29.03 6.06
C SER A 209 -7.38 27.82 6.04
N GLU A 210 -7.92 26.69 5.61
CA GLU A 210 -7.13 25.51 5.24
C GLU A 210 -7.09 25.39 3.72
N GLY A 211 -5.91 25.70 3.15
CA GLY A 211 -5.69 25.80 1.71
C GLY A 211 -5.71 24.46 0.99
N SER A 212 -4.52 23.88 0.75
CA SER A 212 -4.33 22.53 0.22
C SER A 212 -3.79 21.57 1.29
N PHE A 213 -3.77 20.27 0.99
CA PHE A 213 -3.40 19.19 1.90
C PHE A 213 -1.89 18.98 2.00
N HIS A 214 -1.35 18.84 3.21
CA HIS A 214 0.08 18.56 3.40
C HIS A 214 0.42 17.05 3.45
N ASP A 215 -0.57 16.18 3.67
CA ASP A 215 -0.35 14.73 3.81
C ASP A 215 -0.38 13.94 2.51
N GLY A 216 -0.99 14.51 1.47
CA GLY A 216 -0.96 13.92 0.13
C GLY A 216 0.29 14.37 -0.61
N PHE A 217 1.16 13.43 -1.03
CA PHE A 217 2.42 13.79 -1.70
C PHE A 217 2.27 14.69 -2.94
N PRO A 218 1.26 14.57 -3.81
CA PRO A 218 1.07 15.52 -4.91
C PRO A 218 0.86 16.97 -4.42
N GLU A 219 0.06 17.16 -3.37
CA GLU A 219 -0.20 18.48 -2.80
C GLU A 219 0.99 18.98 -1.97
N ALA A 220 1.64 18.11 -1.18
CA ALA A 220 2.86 18.43 -0.44
C ALA A 220 3.98 18.94 -1.35
N ARG A 221 4.17 18.31 -2.52
CA ARG A 221 5.11 18.76 -3.56
C ARG A 221 4.76 20.16 -4.05
N ARG A 222 3.49 20.45 -4.33
CA ARG A 222 3.06 21.80 -4.74
C ARG A 222 3.25 22.81 -3.62
N LEU A 223 2.96 22.42 -2.39
CA LEU A 223 3.19 23.22 -1.20
C LEU A 223 4.68 23.45 -0.92
N LEU A 224 5.64 22.81 -1.59
CA LEU A 224 7.06 23.18 -1.55
C LEU A 224 7.38 24.35 -2.50
N ASN A 225 6.59 24.55 -3.56
CA ASN A 225 6.80 25.60 -4.55
C ASN A 225 6.35 26.97 -4.01
N ASN A 226 7.25 27.97 -4.11
CA ASN A 226 6.98 29.30 -3.58
C ASN A 226 5.90 30.06 -4.35
N ASP A 227 5.79 29.86 -5.66
CA ASP A 227 4.77 30.52 -6.48
C ASP A 227 3.38 29.92 -6.27
N TYR A 228 3.29 28.62 -5.97
CA TYR A 228 2.04 27.98 -5.55
C TYR A 228 1.57 28.55 -4.20
N ARG A 229 2.47 28.73 -3.23
CA ARG A 229 2.17 29.40 -1.94
C ARG A 229 1.77 30.87 -2.14
N LYS A 230 2.45 31.58 -3.05
CA LYS A 230 2.12 32.96 -3.43
C LYS A 230 0.74 33.03 -4.08
N MET A 231 0.38 32.05 -4.89
CA MET A 231 -0.93 31.93 -5.53
C MET A 231 -2.06 31.74 -4.49
N GLU A 232 -1.83 31.00 -3.40
CA GLU A 232 -2.75 30.94 -2.26
C GLU A 232 -2.90 32.31 -1.58
N ALA A 233 -1.80 33.03 -1.35
CA ALA A 233 -1.82 34.37 -0.79
C ALA A 233 -2.64 35.36 -1.66
N TYR A 234 -2.55 35.28 -2.99
CA TYR A 234 -3.45 36.02 -3.89
C TYR A 234 -4.92 35.64 -3.69
N GLY A 235 -5.22 34.36 -3.47
CA GLY A 235 -6.58 33.90 -3.16
C GLY A 235 -7.13 34.54 -1.88
N ILE A 236 -6.32 34.59 -0.82
CA ILE A 236 -6.69 35.24 0.44
C ILE A 236 -6.90 36.75 0.22
N LEU A 237 -5.96 37.44 -0.43
CA LEU A 237 -6.06 38.87 -0.72
C LEU A 237 -7.33 39.20 -1.50
N ASP A 238 -7.63 38.45 -2.57
CA ASP A 238 -8.82 38.62 -3.39
C ASP A 238 -10.11 38.50 -2.57
N GLY A 239 -10.11 37.68 -1.51
CA GLY A 239 -11.21 37.57 -0.57
C GLY A 239 -11.39 38.84 0.26
N PHE A 240 -10.29 39.38 0.80
CA PHE A 240 -10.30 40.66 1.51
C PHE A 240 -10.78 41.82 0.64
N LEU A 241 -10.27 41.94 -0.59
CA LEU A 241 -10.68 43.00 -1.51
C LEU A 241 -12.18 42.94 -1.81
N GLN A 242 -12.70 41.75 -2.11
CA GLN A 242 -14.14 41.54 -2.34
C GLN A 242 -14.99 41.93 -1.12
N ASN A 243 -14.57 41.51 0.08
CA ASN A 243 -15.33 41.79 1.29
C ASN A 243 -15.42 43.30 1.60
N TYR A 244 -14.38 44.07 1.28
CA TYR A 244 -14.36 45.53 1.47
C TYR A 244 -14.86 46.31 0.24
N GLY A 245 -15.40 45.64 -0.78
CA GLY A 245 -15.90 46.27 -2.00
C GLY A 245 -14.80 46.92 -2.85
N ILE A 246 -13.54 46.51 -2.64
CA ILE A 246 -12.38 47.03 -3.37
C ILE A 246 -12.21 46.20 -4.65
N PRO A 247 -12.07 46.82 -5.83
CA PRO A 247 -11.78 46.10 -7.06
C PRO A 247 -10.49 45.28 -6.93
N LYS A 248 -10.52 44.05 -7.44
CA LYS A 248 -9.31 43.24 -7.63
C LYS A 248 -8.37 43.92 -8.62
N ASP A 249 -7.10 43.54 -8.57
CA ASP A 249 -6.06 44.02 -9.49
C ASP A 249 -6.49 43.88 -10.96
N SER A 250 -6.18 44.91 -11.76
CA SER A 250 -6.37 44.87 -13.22
C SER A 250 -5.31 44.02 -13.94
N ALA A 251 -4.84 42.94 -13.31
CA ALA A 251 -3.90 42.01 -13.89
C ALA A 251 -4.48 40.59 -13.89
N GLY A 252 -4.09 39.81 -14.89
CA GLY A 252 -4.33 38.37 -14.94
C GLY A 252 -3.10 37.58 -14.52
N MET A 253 -3.30 36.26 -14.37
CA MET A 253 -2.23 35.31 -14.10
C MET A 253 -2.30 34.16 -15.10
N ILE A 254 -1.15 33.58 -15.41
CA ILE A 254 -1.04 32.28 -16.07
C ILE A 254 -0.41 31.33 -15.07
N ALA A 255 -0.92 30.10 -14.96
CA ALA A 255 -0.25 29.05 -14.21
C ALA A 255 -0.52 27.68 -14.79
N GLY A 256 0.25 26.68 -14.40
CA GLY A 256 0.00 25.32 -14.81
C GLY A 256 0.98 24.35 -14.20
N ILE A 257 0.81 23.08 -14.55
CA ILE A 257 1.68 21.99 -14.13
C ILE A 257 2.24 21.35 -15.39
N GLN A 258 3.57 21.19 -15.45
CA GLN A 258 4.22 20.33 -16.42
C GLN A 258 4.37 18.91 -15.91
N LEU A 259 4.00 17.95 -16.75
CA LEU A 259 4.08 16.51 -16.47
C LEU A 259 5.02 15.83 -17.46
N ASP A 260 5.81 14.86 -16.99
CA ASP A 260 6.53 13.95 -17.87
C ASP A 260 5.58 12.86 -18.37
N ALA A 261 5.51 12.67 -19.68
CA ALA A 261 4.71 11.61 -20.30
C ALA A 261 5.09 10.20 -19.82
N GLU A 262 6.33 10.02 -19.35
CA GLU A 262 6.84 8.72 -18.90
C GLU A 262 6.98 8.62 -17.37
N GLY A 263 6.80 9.73 -16.65
CA GLY A 263 6.93 9.81 -15.21
C GLY A 263 5.59 9.65 -14.48
N SER A 264 5.62 9.09 -13.27
CA SER A 264 4.49 9.12 -12.34
C SER A 264 4.36 10.46 -11.59
N LYS A 265 5.35 11.34 -11.71
CA LYS A 265 5.47 12.60 -10.97
C LYS A 265 5.49 13.81 -11.92
N PRO A 266 4.99 14.97 -11.48
CA PRO A 266 5.25 16.23 -12.17
C PRO A 266 6.75 16.53 -12.30
N MET A 267 7.10 17.32 -13.31
CA MET A 267 8.48 17.55 -13.69
C MET A 267 9.29 18.37 -12.68
N ASN A 268 10.59 18.09 -12.64
CA ASN A 268 11.60 18.93 -12.01
C ASN A 268 12.22 19.90 -13.01
N GLY A 269 12.66 21.06 -12.52
CA GLY A 269 13.44 22.03 -13.29
C GLY A 269 12.73 22.53 -14.55
N THR A 270 11.41 22.74 -14.46
CA THR A 270 10.60 23.20 -15.59
C THR A 270 11.15 24.51 -16.13
N VAL A 271 11.21 24.66 -17.46
CA VAL A 271 11.56 25.94 -18.09
C VAL A 271 10.41 26.36 -18.98
N VAL A 272 9.78 27.48 -18.60
CA VAL A 272 8.59 28.00 -19.29
C VAL A 272 8.87 29.43 -19.70
N ARG A 273 8.61 29.75 -20.97
CA ARG A 273 8.77 31.11 -21.50
C ARG A 273 7.42 31.69 -21.89
N LEU A 274 7.16 32.90 -21.44
CA LEU A 274 5.99 33.69 -21.82
C LEU A 274 6.37 34.67 -22.94
N LEU A 275 5.60 34.67 -24.01
CA LEU A 275 5.74 35.58 -25.16
C LEU A 275 4.49 36.47 -25.29
N PRO A 276 4.64 37.74 -25.75
CA PRO A 276 5.86 38.35 -26.29
C PRO A 276 6.85 38.92 -25.25
N GLU A 277 6.51 38.95 -23.97
CA GLU A 277 7.31 39.60 -22.90
C GLU A 277 8.69 38.95 -22.67
N ASN A 278 8.92 37.76 -23.23
CA ASN A 278 10.15 36.99 -23.11
C ASN A 278 10.55 36.67 -21.65
N LYS A 279 9.56 36.60 -20.74
CA LYS A 279 9.77 36.22 -19.34
C LYS A 279 9.98 34.72 -19.23
N VAL A 280 10.96 34.29 -18.46
CA VAL A 280 11.26 32.88 -18.21
C VAL A 280 10.97 32.54 -16.77
N TYR A 281 10.21 31.48 -16.56
CA TYR A 281 10.03 30.81 -15.29
C TYR A 281 10.96 29.60 -15.24
N ASN A 282 11.75 29.51 -14.17
CA ASN A 282 12.59 28.34 -13.87
C ASN A 282 12.01 27.66 -12.63
N GLY A 283 11.56 26.42 -12.79
CA GLY A 283 11.01 25.60 -11.73
C GLY A 283 12.07 25.07 -10.77
N ASP A 284 11.61 24.65 -9.60
CA ASP A 284 12.42 24.03 -8.55
C ASP A 284 12.65 22.52 -8.80
N GLN A 285 13.22 21.82 -7.82
CA GLN A 285 13.55 20.40 -7.86
C GLN A 285 12.64 19.55 -6.95
N PHE A 286 11.40 19.98 -6.69
CA PHE A 286 10.48 19.36 -5.72
C PHE A 286 9.33 18.56 -6.35
N ASN A 287 9.47 18.11 -7.60
CA ASN A 287 8.54 17.27 -8.35
C ASN A 287 7.10 17.81 -8.40
N ASN A 288 6.92 19.13 -8.41
CA ASN A 288 5.60 19.75 -8.50
C ASN A 288 5.21 20.18 -9.91
N GLY A 289 6.18 20.34 -10.82
CA GLY A 289 5.97 20.79 -12.19
C GLY A 289 5.33 22.17 -12.32
N PHE A 290 5.14 22.88 -11.21
CA PHE A 290 4.33 24.08 -11.16
C PHE A 290 5.08 25.27 -11.75
N TYR A 291 4.35 26.09 -12.51
CA TYR A 291 4.84 27.37 -12.99
C TYR A 291 3.75 28.43 -12.91
N MET A 292 4.18 29.68 -12.75
CA MET A 292 3.28 30.83 -12.68
C MET A 292 3.91 32.06 -13.31
N PHE A 293 3.09 32.85 -14.00
CA PHE A 293 3.36 34.22 -14.37
C PHE A 293 2.22 35.09 -13.84
N ASP A 294 2.52 36.02 -12.94
CA ASP A 294 1.56 36.94 -12.35
C ASP A 294 1.72 38.37 -12.89
N SER A 295 0.80 39.24 -12.46
CA SER A 295 0.79 40.66 -12.84
C SER A 295 0.80 40.89 -14.37
N LEU A 296 0.07 40.06 -15.12
CA LEU A 296 0.01 40.12 -16.58
C LEU A 296 -1.09 41.05 -17.08
N GLN A 297 -0.79 41.80 -18.15
CA GLN A 297 -1.83 42.53 -18.86
C GLN A 297 -2.71 41.57 -19.68
N PRO A 298 -4.02 41.87 -19.82
CA PRO A 298 -4.93 41.06 -20.61
C PRO A 298 -4.51 40.91 -22.07
N GLY A 299 -4.99 39.84 -22.67
CA GLY A 299 -4.80 39.54 -24.08
C GLY A 299 -4.14 38.19 -24.31
N VAL A 300 -3.98 37.88 -25.57
CA VAL A 300 -3.48 36.59 -26.04
C VAL A 300 -1.96 36.54 -25.82
N LYS A 301 -1.49 35.52 -25.09
CA LYS A 301 -0.09 35.22 -24.83
C LYS A 301 0.26 33.83 -25.35
N THR A 302 1.52 33.62 -25.72
CA THR A 302 2.02 32.28 -26.04
C THR A 302 2.93 31.81 -24.91
N ILE A 303 2.67 30.61 -24.42
CA ILE A 303 3.51 29.90 -23.47
C ILE A 303 4.32 28.88 -24.25
N ARG A 304 5.64 28.98 -24.19
CA ARG A 304 6.56 28.01 -24.78
C ARG A 304 7.17 27.18 -23.66
N PHE A 305 6.97 25.87 -23.74
CA PHE A 305 7.54 24.89 -22.83
C PHE A 305 8.86 24.41 -23.42
N GLU A 306 9.96 24.76 -22.77
CA GLU A 306 11.32 24.55 -23.30
C GLU A 306 12.23 23.91 -22.25
N THR A 307 11.63 23.09 -21.39
CA THR A 307 12.32 22.30 -20.37
C THR A 307 13.42 21.43 -21.00
N PRO A 308 14.67 21.51 -20.50
CA PRO A 308 15.81 20.78 -21.08
C PRO A 308 15.56 19.27 -21.17
N ASN A 309 16.05 18.65 -22.23
CA ASN A 309 15.86 17.22 -22.53
C ASN A 309 14.40 16.81 -22.77
N PHE A 310 13.48 17.74 -23.02
CA PHE A 310 12.13 17.45 -23.44
C PHE A 310 11.81 18.08 -24.80
N LYS A 311 10.88 17.47 -25.52
CA LYS A 311 10.40 18.02 -26.79
C LYS A 311 9.72 19.37 -26.51
N ILE A 312 10.21 20.41 -27.19
CA ILE A 312 9.64 21.75 -27.10
C ILE A 312 8.18 21.72 -27.55
N ASP A 313 7.34 22.42 -26.80
CA ASP A 313 5.92 22.57 -27.10
C ASP A 313 5.48 24.02 -26.85
N SER A 314 4.31 24.41 -27.35
CA SER A 314 3.74 25.72 -27.09
C SER A 314 2.22 25.71 -27.10
N VAL A 315 1.63 26.62 -26.33
CA VAL A 315 0.19 26.84 -26.29
C VAL A 315 -0.12 28.33 -26.20
N THR A 316 -1.22 28.74 -26.83
CA THR A 316 -1.72 30.10 -26.74
C THR A 316 -2.79 30.18 -25.65
N VAL A 317 -2.68 31.17 -24.78
CA VAL A 317 -3.60 31.39 -23.65
C VAL A 317 -4.10 32.82 -23.68
N ASN A 318 -5.42 32.99 -23.55
CA ASN A 318 -5.99 34.32 -23.37
C ASN A 318 -5.95 34.70 -21.89
N VAL A 319 -5.20 35.75 -21.56
CA VAL A 319 -5.14 36.32 -20.21
C VAL A 319 -6.34 37.24 -20.03
N THR A 320 -7.16 36.95 -19.03
CA THR A 320 -8.28 37.80 -18.61
C THR A 320 -7.97 38.49 -17.29
N LEU A 321 -8.51 39.69 -17.11
CA LEU A 321 -8.36 40.46 -15.88
C LEU A 321 -8.88 39.66 -14.67
N GLN A 322 -8.21 39.79 -13.53
CA GLN A 322 -8.69 39.29 -12.24
C GLN A 322 -8.88 37.77 -12.14
N SER A 323 -8.34 37.02 -13.10
CA SER A 323 -8.47 35.57 -13.17
C SER A 323 -7.12 34.88 -13.43
N THR A 324 -7.10 33.58 -13.19
CA THR A 324 -5.97 32.73 -13.55
C THR A 324 -6.35 31.90 -14.77
N SER A 325 -5.58 32.03 -15.85
CA SER A 325 -5.69 31.17 -17.02
C SER A 325 -4.75 29.98 -16.84
N PHE A 326 -5.30 28.77 -16.71
CA PHE A 326 -4.50 27.57 -16.50
C PHE A 326 -4.07 26.92 -17.82
N ALA A 327 -2.82 26.47 -17.89
CA ALA A 327 -2.27 25.76 -19.04
C ALA A 327 -1.33 24.63 -18.60
N ASP A 328 -1.90 23.48 -18.25
CA ASP A 328 -1.10 22.29 -17.99
C ASP A 328 -0.51 21.74 -19.28
N ARG A 329 0.65 21.08 -19.18
CA ARG A 329 1.27 20.45 -20.33
C ARG A 329 2.02 19.18 -20.00
N THR A 330 1.81 18.14 -20.80
CA THR A 330 2.61 16.92 -20.74
C THR A 330 3.67 16.99 -21.84
N LEU A 331 4.95 16.85 -21.49
CA LEU A 331 6.05 16.81 -22.47
C LEU A 331 6.66 15.41 -22.52
N PHE A 332 7.27 15.10 -23.67
CA PHE A 332 7.95 13.83 -23.92
C PHE A 332 9.46 14.04 -23.80
N SER A 333 10.13 13.26 -22.95
CA SER A 333 11.58 13.39 -22.79
C SER A 333 12.31 12.90 -24.04
N LEU A 334 13.34 13.62 -24.43
CA LEU A 334 14.26 13.35 -25.53
C LEU A 334 15.48 12.53 -25.09
N VAL A 335 15.57 12.15 -23.82
CA VAL A 335 16.66 11.31 -23.33
C VAL A 335 16.59 9.93 -24.02
N PRO A 336 17.65 9.48 -24.70
CA PRO A 336 17.61 8.18 -25.39
C PRO A 336 17.32 7.03 -24.42
N PRO A 337 16.48 6.04 -24.79
CA PRO A 337 16.43 4.78 -24.06
C PRO A 337 17.78 4.07 -24.21
N LYS A 338 18.25 3.43 -23.13
CA LYS A 338 19.47 2.63 -23.12
C LYS A 338 19.23 1.31 -22.40
N LEU A 339 20.13 0.35 -22.59
CA LEU A 339 20.09 -0.88 -21.81
C LEU A 339 20.62 -0.63 -20.39
N THR A 340 19.90 -1.17 -19.41
CA THR A 340 20.30 -1.14 -17.99
C THR A 340 20.75 -2.52 -17.50
N LEU A 341 20.28 -3.60 -18.15
CA LEU A 341 20.66 -4.97 -17.85
C LEU A 341 20.43 -5.87 -19.05
N THR A 342 21.30 -6.87 -19.22
CA THR A 342 21.05 -8.01 -20.11
C THR A 342 21.27 -9.32 -19.38
N GLN A 343 20.56 -10.35 -19.82
CA GLN A 343 20.82 -11.74 -19.47
C GLN A 343 20.81 -12.56 -20.77
N PRO A 344 21.87 -13.27 -21.14
CA PRO A 344 23.18 -13.29 -20.50
C PRO A 344 23.84 -11.91 -20.41
N LEU A 345 24.88 -11.83 -19.57
CA LEU A 345 25.79 -10.69 -19.61
C LEU A 345 26.61 -10.73 -20.91
N VAL A 346 27.04 -9.56 -21.39
CA VAL A 346 27.93 -9.48 -22.55
C VAL A 346 29.23 -10.23 -22.24
N GLY A 347 29.56 -11.19 -23.10
CA GLY A 347 30.74 -12.04 -22.98
C GLY A 347 30.55 -13.29 -22.12
N ASP A 348 29.33 -13.61 -21.66
CA ASP A 348 29.06 -14.83 -20.88
C ASP A 348 29.57 -16.07 -21.64
N THR A 349 30.36 -16.91 -20.98
CA THR A 349 31.01 -18.08 -21.59
C THR A 349 30.32 -19.41 -21.32
N ASN A 350 29.33 -19.43 -20.42
CA ASN A 350 28.70 -20.66 -19.95
C ASN A 350 27.18 -20.49 -19.75
N PHE A 351 26.53 -19.76 -20.67
CA PHE A 351 25.10 -19.51 -20.60
C PHE A 351 24.31 -20.82 -20.74
N SER A 352 23.31 -21.02 -19.88
CA SER A 352 22.50 -22.24 -19.92
C SER A 352 21.67 -22.32 -21.20
N VAL A 353 21.64 -23.51 -21.80
CA VAL A 353 20.93 -23.76 -23.07
C VAL A 353 19.41 -23.65 -22.95
N THR A 354 18.86 -23.72 -21.75
CA THR A 354 17.41 -23.63 -21.48
C THR A 354 16.99 -22.27 -20.92
N SER A 355 17.95 -21.38 -20.66
CA SER A 355 17.69 -20.07 -20.06
C SER A 355 17.05 -19.09 -21.03
N ILE A 356 16.24 -18.19 -20.49
CA ILE A 356 15.67 -17.05 -21.23
C ILE A 356 16.71 -15.96 -21.46
N ILE A 357 16.56 -15.22 -22.55
CA ILE A 357 17.38 -14.06 -22.87
C ILE A 357 16.58 -12.80 -22.56
N GLY A 358 17.12 -11.93 -21.71
CA GLY A 358 16.46 -10.73 -21.23
C GLY A 358 17.19 -9.45 -21.61
N PHE A 359 16.42 -8.41 -21.95
CA PHE A 359 16.90 -7.04 -22.10
C PHE A 359 16.05 -6.12 -21.22
N ARG A 360 16.69 -5.33 -20.36
CA ARG A 360 16.03 -4.28 -19.58
C ARG A 360 16.46 -2.91 -20.10
N PHE A 361 15.48 -2.07 -20.35
CA PHE A 361 15.66 -0.71 -20.86
C PHE A 361 15.48 0.30 -19.73
N SER A 362 16.10 1.47 -19.86
CA SER A 362 15.91 2.59 -18.94
C SER A 362 14.52 3.23 -19.06
N ARG A 363 13.82 2.98 -20.18
CA ARG A 363 12.54 3.60 -20.54
C ARG A 363 11.66 2.63 -21.33
N ALA A 364 10.38 2.96 -21.45
CA ALA A 364 9.43 2.13 -22.20
C ALA A 364 9.79 2.14 -23.70
N MET A 365 9.77 0.97 -24.32
CA MET A 365 10.14 0.80 -25.72
C MET A 365 8.93 0.71 -26.65
N ASP A 366 9.09 1.17 -27.89
CA ASP A 366 8.22 0.76 -28.99
C ASP A 366 8.58 -0.69 -29.35
N THR A 367 7.72 -1.61 -28.94
CA THR A 367 7.96 -3.05 -29.07
C THR A 367 8.06 -3.51 -30.51
N ALA A 368 7.38 -2.85 -31.46
CA ALA A 368 7.46 -3.17 -32.89
C ALA A 368 8.80 -2.71 -33.49
N SER A 369 9.29 -1.53 -33.09
CA SER A 369 10.61 -1.04 -33.50
C SER A 369 11.75 -1.94 -32.98
N VAL A 370 11.65 -2.39 -31.73
CA VAL A 370 12.64 -3.32 -31.14
C VAL A 370 12.55 -4.67 -31.84
N ARG A 371 11.35 -5.20 -32.09
CA ARG A 371 11.17 -6.48 -32.75
C ARG A 371 11.78 -6.52 -34.15
N SER A 372 11.63 -5.44 -34.91
CA SER A 372 12.13 -5.32 -36.29
C SER A 372 13.63 -5.02 -36.39
N SER A 373 14.27 -4.55 -35.30
CA SER A 373 15.70 -4.22 -35.26
C SER A 373 16.58 -5.32 -34.66
N LEU A 374 15.98 -6.40 -34.14
CA LEU A 374 16.70 -7.53 -33.56
C LEU A 374 17.20 -8.50 -34.64
N THR A 375 18.49 -8.85 -34.56
CA THR A 375 19.11 -9.92 -35.38
C THR A 375 19.83 -10.93 -34.49
N PHE A 376 19.94 -12.19 -34.95
CA PHE A 376 20.45 -13.32 -34.17
C PHE A 376 21.37 -14.18 -35.01
N ILE A 377 22.56 -14.48 -34.50
CA ILE A 377 23.58 -15.29 -35.19
C ILE A 377 24.21 -16.26 -34.18
N PRO A 378 24.04 -17.59 -34.35
CA PRO A 378 23.10 -18.24 -35.24
C PRO A 378 21.65 -17.96 -34.82
N ASP A 379 20.72 -18.13 -35.75
CA ASP A 379 19.29 -18.01 -35.44
C ASP A 379 18.76 -19.29 -34.74
N PHE A 380 17.65 -19.16 -34.01
CA PHE A 380 17.00 -20.24 -33.27
C PHE A 380 15.50 -19.98 -33.11
N ALA A 381 14.70 -21.02 -32.86
CA ALA A 381 13.26 -20.86 -32.65
C ALA A 381 12.97 -20.22 -31.27
N LYS A 382 12.15 -19.15 -31.23
CA LYS A 382 11.96 -18.34 -30.02
C LYS A 382 10.61 -17.58 -29.99
N THR A 383 10.14 -17.23 -28.79
CA THR A 383 9.00 -16.32 -28.56
C THR A 383 9.45 -15.05 -27.83
N PHE A 384 8.62 -14.01 -27.90
CA PHE A 384 8.89 -12.69 -27.32
C PHE A 384 7.76 -12.30 -26.39
N SER A 385 8.10 -11.85 -25.19
CA SER A 385 7.15 -11.25 -24.26
C SER A 385 7.73 -9.96 -23.68
N TRP A 386 6.84 -9.05 -23.31
CA TRP A 386 7.19 -7.78 -22.69
C TRP A 386 6.55 -7.70 -21.31
N THR A 387 7.30 -7.18 -20.34
CA THR A 387 6.81 -6.95 -18.98
C THR A 387 7.15 -5.51 -18.55
N SER A 388 6.71 -5.11 -17.36
CA SER A 388 7.10 -3.84 -16.73
C SER A 388 6.79 -2.60 -17.61
N ALA A 389 5.58 -2.53 -18.17
CA ALA A 389 5.16 -1.44 -19.07
C ALA A 389 6.10 -1.23 -20.28
N ASN A 390 6.49 -2.33 -20.94
CA ASN A 390 7.38 -2.36 -22.10
C ASN A 390 8.83 -1.90 -21.83
N THR A 391 9.29 -1.97 -20.59
CA THR A 391 10.70 -1.69 -20.23
C THR A 391 11.56 -2.96 -20.18
N GLN A 392 10.95 -4.14 -20.25
CA GLN A 392 11.66 -5.41 -20.19
C GLN A 392 11.19 -6.32 -21.32
N LEU A 393 12.14 -6.74 -22.14
CA LEU A 393 11.95 -7.74 -23.19
C LEU A 393 12.48 -9.08 -22.70
N VAL A 394 11.66 -10.11 -22.84
CA VAL A 394 12.03 -11.51 -22.62
C VAL A 394 11.94 -12.26 -23.95
N ILE A 395 13.03 -12.93 -24.30
CA ILE A 395 13.14 -13.81 -25.46
C ILE A 395 13.30 -15.23 -24.94
N LYS A 396 12.30 -16.07 -25.20
CA LYS A 396 12.28 -17.46 -24.74
C LYS A 396 12.59 -18.40 -25.91
N PRO A 397 13.72 -19.13 -25.90
CA PRO A 397 13.93 -20.24 -26.84
C PRO A 397 12.79 -21.25 -26.72
N THR A 398 12.26 -21.73 -27.85
CA THR A 398 11.20 -22.78 -27.84
C THR A 398 11.77 -24.18 -27.74
N LEU A 399 13.08 -24.33 -27.96
CA LEU A 399 13.87 -25.53 -27.76
C LEU A 399 15.19 -25.14 -27.08
N PRO A 400 15.88 -26.06 -26.40
CA PRO A 400 17.22 -25.80 -25.87
C PRO A 400 18.17 -25.29 -26.96
N LEU A 401 18.94 -24.26 -26.64
CA LEU A 401 19.98 -23.72 -27.51
C LEU A 401 21.07 -24.78 -27.77
N PRO A 402 21.70 -24.80 -28.95
CA PRO A 402 22.90 -25.57 -29.21
C PRO A 402 23.98 -25.35 -28.13
N THR A 403 24.65 -26.41 -27.68
CA THR A 403 25.71 -26.35 -26.66
C THR A 403 27.02 -25.79 -27.22
N LYS A 404 27.87 -25.23 -26.36
CA LYS A 404 29.21 -24.69 -26.71
C LYS A 404 29.22 -23.73 -27.91
N THR A 405 28.10 -23.07 -28.18
CA THR A 405 27.86 -22.29 -29.39
C THR A 405 27.93 -20.80 -29.05
N ASN A 406 28.66 -20.03 -29.87
CA ASN A 406 28.69 -18.58 -29.74
C ASN A 406 27.45 -17.98 -30.39
N PHE A 407 26.76 -17.11 -29.66
CA PHE A 407 25.62 -16.32 -30.11
C PHE A 407 26.00 -14.83 -30.13
N THR A 408 25.51 -14.15 -31.15
CA THR A 408 25.50 -12.69 -31.27
C THR A 408 24.06 -12.25 -31.50
N ILE A 409 23.55 -11.40 -30.61
CA ILE A 409 22.26 -10.75 -30.76
C ILE A 409 22.51 -9.27 -30.91
N THR A 410 22.10 -8.69 -32.03
CA THR A 410 22.22 -7.25 -32.26
C THR A 410 20.85 -6.62 -32.13
N LEU A 411 20.75 -5.60 -31.28
CA LEU A 411 19.64 -4.66 -31.27
C LEU A 411 20.07 -3.43 -32.06
N GLY A 412 19.53 -3.27 -33.26
CA GLY A 412 19.96 -2.22 -34.19
C GLY A 412 19.60 -0.80 -33.73
N ALA A 413 20.34 0.18 -34.26
CA ALA A 413 20.18 1.62 -34.04
C ALA A 413 18.79 2.20 -34.35
N THR A 414 17.96 1.45 -35.08
CA THR A 414 16.59 1.86 -35.44
C THR A 414 15.56 1.49 -34.36
N ALA A 415 15.95 0.76 -33.31
CA ALA A 415 15.14 0.55 -32.12
C ALA A 415 14.80 1.89 -31.46
N LYS A 416 13.57 2.06 -30.98
CA LYS A 416 13.08 3.33 -30.40
C LYS A 416 12.35 3.12 -29.09
N GLY A 417 12.41 4.16 -28.25
CA GLY A 417 11.51 4.34 -27.13
C GLY A 417 10.07 4.55 -27.60
N ALA A 418 9.10 4.39 -26.70
CA ALA A 418 7.68 4.64 -27.00
C ALA A 418 7.41 6.10 -27.42
N ASN A 419 8.31 7.02 -27.07
CA ASN A 419 8.33 8.42 -27.46
C ASN A 419 8.97 8.68 -28.85
N GLY A 420 9.48 7.65 -29.53
CA GLY A 420 10.10 7.72 -30.85
C GLY A 420 11.59 8.08 -30.87
N VAL A 421 12.24 8.28 -29.72
CA VAL A 421 13.69 8.55 -29.65
C VAL A 421 14.45 7.24 -29.88
N GLN A 422 15.49 7.28 -30.71
CA GLN A 422 16.31 6.09 -31.03
C GLN A 422 17.15 5.63 -29.83
N LEU A 423 17.47 4.34 -29.81
CA LEU A 423 18.28 3.70 -28.79
C LEU A 423 19.69 4.31 -28.70
N ASP A 424 20.14 4.54 -27.47
CA ASP A 424 21.55 4.71 -27.10
C ASP A 424 22.11 3.32 -26.77
N GLY A 425 22.58 2.64 -27.81
CA GLY A 425 22.97 1.23 -27.75
C GLY A 425 24.29 1.00 -27.01
N ASP A 426 25.22 1.95 -27.06
CA ASP A 426 26.52 1.86 -26.37
C ASP A 426 26.53 2.56 -24.99
N GLY A 427 25.46 3.30 -24.67
CA GLY A 427 25.27 3.96 -23.39
C GLY A 427 26.05 5.27 -23.25
N ASN A 428 26.53 5.85 -24.36
CA ASN A 428 27.34 7.07 -24.36
C ASN A 428 26.51 8.36 -24.14
N GLY A 429 25.18 8.25 -24.11
CA GLY A 429 24.24 9.36 -23.98
C GLY A 429 23.69 9.90 -25.31
N THR A 430 24.11 9.35 -26.44
CA THR A 430 23.71 9.74 -27.80
C THR A 430 22.80 8.66 -28.39
N ALA A 431 21.71 9.08 -29.03
CA ALA A 431 20.81 8.16 -29.71
C ALA A 431 21.35 7.75 -31.09
N GLY A 432 20.95 6.56 -31.55
CA GLY A 432 21.21 6.08 -32.91
C GLY A 432 22.32 5.03 -32.99
N ASP A 433 22.73 4.45 -31.87
CA ASP A 433 23.75 3.41 -31.81
C ASP A 433 23.11 2.03 -31.59
N GLN A 434 23.74 1.00 -32.14
CA GLN A 434 23.33 -0.39 -31.91
C GLN A 434 23.90 -0.93 -30.60
N PHE A 435 23.22 -1.92 -30.04
CA PHE A 435 23.76 -2.74 -28.96
C PHE A 435 24.05 -4.17 -29.47
N VAL A 436 25.20 -4.72 -29.10
CA VAL A 436 25.62 -6.07 -29.50
C VAL A 436 25.83 -6.93 -28.25
N LEU A 437 25.00 -7.95 -28.09
CA LEU A 437 25.13 -8.97 -27.05
C LEU A 437 25.82 -10.21 -27.64
N THR A 438 27.05 -10.48 -27.20
CA THR A 438 27.75 -11.73 -27.50
C THR A 438 27.77 -12.64 -26.28
N PHE A 439 27.48 -13.92 -26.44
CA PHE A 439 27.61 -14.92 -25.37
C PHE A 439 27.88 -16.32 -25.95
N LYS A 440 28.27 -17.27 -25.10
CA LYS A 440 28.51 -18.66 -25.46
C LYS A 440 27.72 -19.57 -24.53
N THR A 441 27.02 -20.54 -25.11
CA THR A 441 26.31 -21.55 -24.33
C THR A 441 27.26 -22.56 -23.71
N GLY A 442 26.88 -23.08 -22.54
CA GLY A 442 27.59 -24.14 -21.84
C GLY A 442 27.45 -25.52 -22.48
N SER A 443 27.89 -26.55 -21.76
CA SER A 443 27.63 -27.95 -22.13
C SER A 443 26.16 -28.32 -21.89
N SER A 444 25.67 -29.38 -22.53
CA SER A 444 24.31 -29.89 -22.28
C SER A 444 24.18 -30.30 -20.83
N ASP A 445 23.07 -29.93 -20.20
CA ASP A 445 22.67 -30.56 -18.95
C ASP A 445 22.41 -32.06 -19.19
N LYS A 446 22.92 -32.91 -18.31
CA LYS A 446 22.75 -34.36 -18.35
C LYS A 446 22.18 -34.91 -17.03
N ILE A 447 21.86 -34.02 -16.09
CA ILE A 447 21.38 -34.36 -14.76
C ILE A 447 19.88 -34.17 -14.77
N ALA A 448 19.15 -35.11 -14.17
CA ALA A 448 17.71 -34.99 -14.01
C ALA A 448 17.38 -33.93 -12.95
N PRO A 449 16.21 -33.28 -13.02
CA PRO A 449 15.85 -32.26 -12.04
C PRO A 449 15.76 -32.84 -10.62
N GLU A 450 16.31 -32.12 -9.66
CA GLU A 450 16.37 -32.48 -8.24
C GLU A 450 15.48 -31.57 -7.41
N ILE A 451 14.81 -32.13 -6.41
CA ILE A 451 13.99 -31.36 -5.46
C ILE A 451 14.91 -30.69 -4.43
N VAL A 452 14.97 -29.37 -4.46
CA VAL A 452 15.74 -28.53 -3.52
C VAL A 452 14.94 -28.26 -2.25
N THR A 453 13.63 -28.04 -2.39
CA THR A 453 12.76 -27.75 -1.24
C THR A 453 11.39 -28.36 -1.46
N ALA A 454 10.84 -28.92 -0.39
CA ALA A 454 9.50 -29.50 -0.39
C ALA A 454 8.79 -29.00 0.86
N PHE A 455 7.58 -28.46 0.71
CA PHE A 455 6.77 -27.96 1.82
C PHE A 455 5.34 -28.46 1.65
N PRO A 456 4.61 -28.78 2.74
CA PRO A 456 5.05 -28.97 4.14
C PRO A 456 5.66 -30.36 4.41
N ILE A 457 6.23 -30.96 3.36
CA ILE A 457 6.77 -32.32 3.33
C ILE A 457 7.92 -32.52 4.33
N ASP A 458 8.08 -33.75 4.80
CA ASP A 458 9.11 -34.17 5.77
C ASP A 458 9.00 -33.48 7.15
N ALA A 459 7.84 -32.87 7.46
CA ALA A 459 7.54 -32.36 8.79
C ALA A 459 7.49 -33.50 9.82
N ASN A 460 8.24 -33.34 10.93
CA ASN A 460 8.27 -34.32 12.03
C ASN A 460 6.96 -34.38 12.83
N THR A 461 6.06 -33.43 12.59
CA THR A 461 4.78 -33.29 13.28
C THR A 461 3.63 -33.24 12.28
N PRO A 462 2.47 -33.86 12.58
CA PRO A 462 1.29 -33.75 11.73
C PRO A 462 0.85 -32.30 11.50
N ILE A 463 0.39 -32.00 10.29
CA ILE A 463 0.05 -30.63 9.82
C ILE A 463 -1.47 -30.44 9.63
N SER A 464 -1.91 -29.20 9.44
CA SER A 464 -3.33 -28.86 9.21
C SER A 464 -3.88 -29.49 7.90
N PRO A 465 -5.19 -29.77 7.75
CA PRO A 465 -5.76 -30.48 6.59
C PRO A 465 -5.90 -29.68 5.27
N ASN A 466 -5.69 -28.36 5.25
CA ASN A 466 -5.86 -27.50 4.06
C ASN A 466 -4.53 -27.08 3.41
N GLN A 467 -3.51 -27.92 3.49
CA GLN A 467 -2.18 -27.59 3.03
C GLN A 467 -2.07 -27.59 1.50
N ILE A 468 -1.13 -26.80 0.98
CA ILE A 468 -0.70 -26.86 -0.42
C ILE A 468 0.67 -27.52 -0.42
N ILE A 469 0.87 -28.49 -1.31
CA ILE A 469 2.20 -29.02 -1.53
C ILE A 469 2.95 -28.09 -2.48
N LEU A 470 4.15 -27.69 -2.08
CA LEU A 470 5.10 -26.96 -2.89
C LEU A 470 6.36 -27.79 -3.07
N LEU A 471 6.77 -28.03 -4.31
CA LEU A 471 8.05 -28.65 -4.68
C LEU A 471 8.86 -27.63 -5.49
N GLN A 472 10.03 -27.23 -5.00
CA GLN A 472 10.98 -26.42 -5.74
C GLN A 472 12.13 -27.30 -6.24
N PHE A 473 12.47 -27.13 -7.50
CA PHE A 473 13.53 -27.87 -8.18
C PHE A 473 14.77 -26.99 -8.36
N ASN A 474 15.93 -27.61 -8.52
CA ASN A 474 17.20 -26.94 -8.84
C ASN A 474 17.19 -26.27 -10.23
N GLU A 475 16.22 -26.61 -11.07
CA GLU A 475 16.13 -26.15 -12.45
C GLU A 475 14.67 -26.06 -12.95
N GLN A 476 14.47 -25.50 -14.14
CA GLN A 476 13.16 -25.40 -14.78
C GLN A 476 12.72 -26.75 -15.37
N LEU A 477 11.46 -27.09 -15.10
CA LEU A 477 10.83 -28.30 -15.62
C LEU A 477 10.19 -28.07 -16.98
N ASP A 478 10.09 -29.13 -17.78
CA ASP A 478 9.15 -29.19 -18.90
C ASP A 478 7.71 -29.26 -18.33
N PRO A 479 6.88 -28.21 -18.51
CA PRO A 479 5.52 -28.19 -17.97
C PRO A 479 4.67 -29.36 -18.47
N SER A 480 4.93 -29.88 -19.67
CA SER A 480 4.18 -31.01 -20.24
C SER A 480 4.47 -32.34 -19.54
N SER A 481 5.60 -32.43 -18.83
CA SER A 481 5.98 -33.60 -18.04
C SER A 481 5.39 -33.58 -16.62
N VAL A 482 4.88 -32.44 -16.16
CA VAL A 482 4.24 -32.29 -14.84
C VAL A 482 2.75 -32.58 -14.98
N THR A 483 2.41 -33.85 -14.79
CA THR A 483 1.03 -34.35 -14.92
C THR A 483 0.56 -35.00 -13.61
N SER A 484 -0.75 -35.22 -13.50
CA SER A 484 -1.36 -35.91 -12.35
C SER A 484 -0.93 -37.38 -12.21
N THR A 485 -0.24 -37.94 -13.21
CA THR A 485 0.35 -39.29 -13.17
C THR A 485 1.82 -39.27 -12.75
N ASN A 486 2.55 -38.21 -13.11
CA ASN A 486 3.99 -38.08 -12.89
C ASN A 486 4.32 -37.47 -11.53
N VAL A 487 3.45 -36.58 -11.05
CA VAL A 487 3.51 -36.03 -9.70
C VAL A 487 2.19 -36.39 -9.02
N VAL A 488 2.16 -37.29 -8.05
CA VAL A 488 0.90 -37.79 -7.50
C VAL A 488 0.91 -37.84 -6.00
N ILE A 489 -0.13 -37.29 -5.37
CA ILE A 489 -0.42 -37.50 -3.97
C ILE A 489 -1.12 -38.85 -3.84
N GLU A 490 -0.57 -39.75 -3.04
CA GLU A 490 -1.12 -41.05 -2.71
C GLU A 490 -1.43 -41.15 -1.22
N ASP A 491 -2.51 -41.85 -0.86
CA ASP A 491 -2.77 -42.27 0.52
C ASP A 491 -1.83 -43.40 0.97
N SER A 492 -1.96 -43.82 2.24
CA SER A 492 -1.18 -44.93 2.81
C SER A 492 -1.36 -46.27 2.08
N SER A 493 -2.43 -46.43 1.31
CA SER A 493 -2.74 -47.62 0.53
C SER A 493 -2.24 -47.53 -0.92
N GLY A 494 -1.64 -46.39 -1.31
CA GLY A 494 -1.15 -46.14 -2.66
C GLY A 494 -2.22 -45.63 -3.63
N ASN A 495 -3.41 -45.26 -3.15
CA ASN A 495 -4.46 -44.69 -4.01
C ASN A 495 -4.19 -43.21 -4.28
N ALA A 496 -4.29 -42.81 -5.55
CA ALA A 496 -4.14 -41.41 -5.95
C ALA A 496 -5.29 -40.53 -5.41
N ILE A 497 -4.94 -39.35 -4.90
CA ILE A 497 -5.89 -38.35 -4.43
C ILE A 497 -6.20 -37.35 -5.55
N PRO A 498 -7.48 -36.95 -5.75
CA PRO A 498 -7.83 -35.87 -6.68
C PRO A 498 -7.08 -34.57 -6.40
N GLN A 499 -6.40 -34.07 -7.43
CA GLN A 499 -5.45 -32.97 -7.30
C GLN A 499 -5.45 -32.09 -8.57
N ILE A 500 -5.09 -30.83 -8.38
CA ILE A 500 -4.81 -29.83 -9.41
C ILE A 500 -3.32 -29.50 -9.29
N GLN A 501 -2.64 -29.39 -10.42
CA GLN A 501 -1.23 -29.02 -10.47
C GLN A 501 -1.05 -27.69 -11.17
N GLN A 502 -0.14 -26.89 -10.66
CA GLN A 502 0.29 -25.66 -11.29
C GLN A 502 1.81 -25.60 -11.29
N THR A 503 2.39 -25.44 -12.47
CA THR A 503 3.81 -25.07 -12.60
C THR A 503 3.93 -23.56 -12.57
N LYS A 504 4.88 -23.06 -11.79
CA LYS A 504 5.24 -21.65 -11.71
C LYS A 504 6.74 -21.49 -11.95
N TYR A 505 7.06 -20.53 -12.80
CA TYR A 505 8.42 -20.08 -13.09
C TYR A 505 8.44 -18.58 -12.80
N TRP A 506 9.49 -18.10 -12.14
CA TRP A 506 9.66 -16.66 -11.91
C TRP A 506 10.75 -16.10 -12.80
N ASP A 507 10.52 -14.90 -13.33
CA ASP A 507 11.45 -14.21 -14.23
C ASP A 507 12.80 -13.99 -13.51
N GLY A 508 13.88 -14.54 -14.08
CA GLY A 508 15.24 -14.35 -13.58
C GLY A 508 15.76 -15.41 -12.60
N ILE A 509 14.98 -16.45 -12.26
CA ILE A 509 15.44 -17.58 -11.47
C ILE A 509 15.45 -18.85 -12.33
N SER A 510 16.56 -19.59 -12.31
CA SER A 510 16.76 -20.84 -13.07
C SER A 510 15.93 -22.03 -12.55
N ASN A 511 15.17 -21.85 -11.47
CA ASN A 511 14.52 -22.93 -10.70
C ASN A 511 13.01 -22.98 -10.98
N GLY A 512 12.46 -24.18 -11.14
CA GLY A 512 11.02 -24.42 -11.30
C GLY A 512 10.31 -24.73 -9.98
N ALA A 513 9.05 -24.34 -9.86
CA ALA A 513 8.19 -24.72 -8.74
C ALA A 513 6.92 -25.42 -9.22
N VAL A 514 6.52 -26.47 -8.50
CA VAL A 514 5.25 -27.17 -8.69
C VAL A 514 4.43 -27.01 -7.43
N ASN A 515 3.27 -26.35 -7.56
CA ASN A 515 2.23 -26.39 -6.54
C ASN A 515 1.23 -27.50 -6.86
N ILE A 516 0.87 -28.29 -5.85
CA ILE A 516 -0.16 -29.33 -5.92
C ILE A 516 -1.25 -28.97 -4.91
N PHE A 517 -2.47 -28.84 -5.40
CA PHE A 517 -3.65 -28.49 -4.63
C PHE A 517 -4.60 -29.67 -4.62
N THR A 518 -5.08 -30.10 -3.47
CA THR A 518 -6.15 -31.10 -3.42
C THR A 518 -7.49 -30.43 -3.69
N THR A 519 -8.41 -31.12 -4.37
CA THR A 519 -9.76 -30.57 -4.64
C THR A 519 -10.66 -30.57 -3.41
N THR A 520 -10.28 -31.32 -2.37
CA THR A 520 -10.92 -31.34 -1.05
C THR A 520 -9.85 -31.30 0.05
N PRO A 521 -10.18 -30.83 1.26
CA PRO A 521 -9.28 -30.95 2.41
C PRO A 521 -8.74 -32.37 2.59
N PHE A 522 -7.50 -32.51 3.03
CA PHE A 522 -6.96 -33.81 3.39
C PHE A 522 -7.73 -34.41 4.57
N THR A 523 -7.85 -35.74 4.58
CA THR A 523 -8.51 -36.44 5.68
C THR A 523 -7.64 -36.38 6.93
N VAL A 524 -8.22 -35.91 8.02
CA VAL A 524 -7.55 -35.77 9.33
C VAL A 524 -7.07 -37.12 9.86
N GLY A 525 -5.90 -37.14 10.51
CA GLY A 525 -5.32 -38.35 11.09
C GLY A 525 -4.83 -39.38 10.07
N LYS A 526 -4.70 -39.00 8.79
CA LYS A 526 -4.15 -39.85 7.72
C LYS A 526 -2.75 -39.41 7.32
N SER A 527 -2.01 -40.35 6.75
CA SER A 527 -0.68 -40.13 6.18
C SER A 527 -0.74 -40.25 4.67
N TYR A 528 0.06 -39.43 4.00
CA TYR A 528 0.12 -39.32 2.55
C TYR A 528 1.57 -39.32 2.08
N ARG A 529 1.76 -39.63 0.80
CA ARG A 529 3.04 -39.43 0.13
C ARG A 529 2.85 -38.74 -1.21
N VAL A 530 3.82 -37.94 -1.62
CA VAL A 530 3.93 -37.40 -2.97
C VAL A 530 4.94 -38.26 -3.70
N LYS A 531 4.51 -38.89 -4.79
CA LYS A 531 5.34 -39.67 -5.70
C LYS A 531 5.69 -38.81 -6.91
N ILE A 532 6.97 -38.71 -7.24
CA ILE A 532 7.49 -37.95 -8.38
C ILE A 532 8.27 -38.90 -9.29
N VAL A 533 7.86 -39.03 -10.54
CA VAL A 533 8.51 -39.88 -11.56
C VAL A 533 8.18 -39.36 -12.96
N ASN A 534 9.06 -39.60 -13.93
CA ASN A 534 8.91 -39.17 -15.33
C ASN A 534 8.81 -37.65 -15.54
N VAL A 535 9.07 -36.85 -14.51
CA VAL A 535 9.22 -35.40 -14.62
C VAL A 535 10.54 -35.10 -15.31
N LYS A 536 10.50 -34.17 -16.26
CA LYS A 536 11.63 -33.78 -17.10
C LYS A 536 12.03 -32.33 -16.85
N ASP A 537 13.32 -32.06 -16.97
CA ASP A 537 13.78 -30.69 -17.17
C ASP A 537 13.51 -30.22 -18.62
N LEU A 538 13.84 -28.97 -18.92
CA LEU A 538 13.76 -28.44 -20.29
C LEU A 538 14.80 -29.04 -21.25
N SER A 539 15.85 -29.70 -20.74
CA SER A 539 16.89 -30.39 -21.53
C SER A 539 16.49 -31.83 -21.90
N GLY A 540 15.38 -32.35 -21.36
CA GLY A 540 14.87 -33.70 -21.56
C GLY A 540 15.38 -34.73 -20.55
N ASN A 541 16.21 -34.36 -19.57
CA ASN A 541 16.66 -35.27 -18.53
C ASN A 541 15.49 -35.61 -17.61
N THR A 542 15.34 -36.89 -17.27
CA THR A 542 14.10 -37.43 -16.67
C THR A 542 14.37 -38.05 -15.32
N ILE A 543 13.51 -37.78 -14.32
CA ILE A 543 13.49 -38.51 -13.05
C ILE A 543 12.93 -39.92 -13.30
N LEU A 544 13.81 -40.90 -13.51
CA LEU A 544 13.41 -42.28 -13.84
C LEU A 544 13.04 -43.11 -12.60
N THR A 545 13.74 -42.88 -11.49
CA THR A 545 13.45 -43.57 -10.22
C THR A 545 12.42 -42.77 -9.43
N PRO A 546 11.28 -43.36 -9.03
CA PRO A 546 10.28 -42.65 -8.23
C PRO A 546 10.86 -42.09 -6.94
N LEU A 547 10.68 -40.78 -6.73
CA LEU A 547 10.98 -40.11 -5.47
C LEU A 547 9.71 -40.06 -4.63
N TYR A 548 9.83 -40.34 -3.33
CA TYR A 548 8.72 -40.28 -2.38
C TYR A 548 8.97 -39.26 -1.30
N LYS A 549 7.95 -38.46 -1.02
CA LYS A 549 7.95 -37.40 -0.02
C LYS A 549 6.75 -37.55 0.89
N TYR A 550 6.94 -37.60 2.20
CA TYR A 550 5.89 -38.03 3.12
C TYR A 550 5.39 -36.88 4.00
N PHE A 551 4.11 -36.92 4.37
CA PHE A 551 3.52 -36.02 5.35
C PHE A 551 2.30 -36.67 6.00
N SER A 552 1.88 -36.17 7.16
CA SER A 552 0.69 -36.64 7.87
C SER A 552 -0.16 -35.47 8.35
N ILE A 553 -1.47 -35.69 8.38
CA ILE A 553 -2.44 -34.67 8.79
C ILE A 553 -2.80 -34.88 10.25
N ALA A 554 -2.75 -33.82 11.04
CA ALA A 554 -3.14 -33.84 12.43
C ALA A 554 -4.61 -34.29 12.57
N GLY A 555 -4.85 -35.26 13.46
CA GLY A 555 -6.19 -35.77 13.74
C GLY A 555 -7.05 -34.75 14.50
N GLY A 556 -8.35 -35.01 14.53
CA GLY A 556 -9.32 -34.18 15.24
C GLY A 556 -10.28 -33.42 14.34
N THR A 557 -11.11 -32.60 14.96
CA THR A 557 -12.11 -31.78 14.27
C THR A 557 -11.60 -30.34 14.18
N TYR A 558 -11.81 -29.71 13.01
CA TYR A 558 -11.39 -28.35 12.73
C TYR A 558 -12.60 -27.47 12.41
N ALA A 559 -12.66 -26.31 13.06
CA ALA A 559 -13.59 -25.24 12.74
C ALA A 559 -12.82 -24.09 12.06
N TYR A 560 -13.42 -23.49 11.04
CA TYR A 560 -12.82 -22.41 10.27
C TYR A 560 -13.63 -21.14 10.44
N THR A 561 -12.93 -20.01 10.63
CA THR A 561 -13.53 -18.68 10.63
C THR A 561 -12.80 -17.83 9.61
N THR A 562 -13.45 -17.50 8.50
CA THR A 562 -12.89 -16.57 7.52
C THR A 562 -12.82 -15.17 8.13
N ILE A 563 -11.65 -14.54 8.02
CA ILE A 563 -11.47 -13.11 8.31
C ILE A 563 -11.71 -12.34 7.01
N ASP A 564 -10.98 -12.68 5.94
CA ASP A 564 -11.15 -12.08 4.62
C ASP A 564 -10.82 -13.10 3.52
N ASP A 565 -11.75 -13.32 2.60
CA ASP A 565 -11.56 -14.14 1.39
C ASP A 565 -11.19 -13.30 0.16
N PHE A 566 -11.12 -11.97 0.32
CA PHE A 566 -10.84 -10.97 -0.71
C PHE A 566 -11.84 -10.91 -1.88
N ASN A 567 -12.94 -11.66 -1.84
CA ASN A 567 -13.96 -11.69 -2.89
C ASN A 567 -14.71 -10.37 -3.01
N SER A 568 -14.84 -9.64 -1.90
CA SER A 568 -15.44 -8.30 -1.87
C SER A 568 -14.44 -7.19 -2.26
N GLY A 569 -13.23 -7.56 -2.70
CA GLY A 569 -12.14 -6.64 -2.96
C GLY A 569 -11.37 -6.26 -1.69
N ILE A 570 -10.63 -5.14 -1.77
CA ILE A 570 -9.66 -4.73 -0.74
C ILE A 570 -10.04 -3.40 -0.05
N THR A 571 -11.29 -2.96 -0.14
CA THR A 571 -11.71 -1.64 0.36
C THR A 571 -11.60 -1.47 1.88
N SER A 572 -11.62 -2.58 2.62
CA SER A 572 -11.40 -2.62 4.07
C SER A 572 -9.94 -2.36 4.47
N TRP A 573 -9.01 -2.44 3.51
CA TRP A 573 -7.56 -2.34 3.69
C TRP A 573 -7.06 -0.98 3.25
N MET A 574 -6.14 -0.40 4.02
CA MET A 574 -5.46 0.83 3.66
C MET A 574 -4.38 0.55 2.61
N GLN A 575 -4.16 1.49 1.70
CA GLN A 575 -2.96 1.48 0.86
C GLN A 575 -1.71 1.62 1.73
N PRO A 576 -0.53 1.12 1.29
CA PRO A 576 0.70 1.22 2.06
C PRO A 576 1.01 2.65 2.52
N THR A 577 0.69 3.67 1.71
CA THR A 577 0.87 5.10 2.05
C THR A 577 -0.02 5.60 3.18
N GLY A 578 -1.14 4.92 3.44
CA GLY A 578 -2.12 5.29 4.47
C GLY A 578 -2.12 4.38 5.70
N SER A 579 -1.41 3.23 5.66
CA SER A 579 -1.43 2.23 6.74
C SER A 579 -0.69 2.63 8.03
N GLY A 580 0.05 3.74 8.02
CA GLY A 580 0.92 4.16 9.14
C GLY A 580 2.11 3.20 9.34
N SER A 581 3.22 3.71 9.86
CA SER A 581 4.50 2.96 10.02
C SER A 581 5.14 2.41 8.74
N THR A 582 4.49 2.51 7.57
CA THR A 582 5.11 2.20 6.28
C THR A 582 6.23 3.20 5.99
N ILE A 583 7.46 2.69 5.80
CA ILE A 583 8.68 3.48 5.59
C ILE A 583 9.64 2.76 4.63
N GLY A 584 10.51 3.52 3.95
CA GLY A 584 11.55 2.96 3.09
C GLY A 584 11.05 2.42 1.74
N THR A 585 9.90 2.86 1.26
CA THR A 585 9.28 2.33 0.03
C THR A 585 9.30 3.32 -1.13
N VAL A 586 9.33 2.78 -2.36
CA VAL A 586 9.07 3.54 -3.59
C VAL A 586 7.56 3.59 -3.79
N VAL A 587 6.95 4.69 -3.40
CA VAL A 587 5.48 4.88 -3.35
C VAL A 587 4.78 4.43 -4.63
N ASP A 588 5.26 4.85 -5.80
CA ASP A 588 4.61 4.54 -7.08
C ASP A 588 4.70 3.05 -7.46
N SER A 589 5.61 2.32 -6.83
CA SER A 589 5.83 0.89 -6.99
C SER A 589 5.28 0.06 -5.82
N SER A 590 4.74 0.70 -4.78
CA SER A 590 4.18 0.04 -3.59
C SER A 590 2.68 0.27 -3.51
N LYS A 591 1.89 -0.74 -3.87
CA LYS A 591 0.42 -0.66 -3.99
C LYS A 591 -0.25 -1.93 -3.49
N TRP A 592 -1.36 -1.75 -2.79
CA TRP A 592 -2.28 -2.84 -2.44
C TRP A 592 -3.40 -2.90 -3.48
N LEU A 593 -3.53 -4.03 -4.16
CA LEU A 593 -4.40 -4.21 -5.32
C LEU A 593 -5.27 -5.47 -5.16
N SER A 594 -6.38 -5.52 -5.88
CA SER A 594 -7.15 -6.76 -6.06
C SER A 594 -6.72 -7.45 -7.36
N SER A 595 -6.65 -8.77 -7.35
CA SER A 595 -6.24 -9.61 -8.48
C SER A 595 -7.30 -10.68 -8.75
N THR A 596 -7.87 -10.69 -9.94
CA THR A 596 -8.84 -11.72 -10.38
C THR A 596 -8.22 -12.81 -11.27
N SER A 597 -6.98 -12.63 -11.73
CA SER A 597 -6.28 -13.57 -12.63
C SER A 597 -5.32 -14.50 -11.90
N THR A 598 -4.97 -14.18 -10.65
CA THR A 598 -4.08 -14.98 -9.80
C THR A 598 -4.77 -15.17 -8.45
N ILE A 599 -5.32 -16.38 -8.26
CA ILE A 599 -6.07 -16.83 -7.07
C ILE A 599 -5.63 -18.26 -6.72
N VAL A 600 -5.95 -18.73 -5.52
CA VAL A 600 -5.67 -20.12 -5.10
C VAL A 600 -6.60 -21.10 -5.83
N PRO A 601 -6.09 -22.03 -6.66
CA PRO A 601 -6.92 -22.83 -7.56
C PRO A 601 -7.97 -23.76 -6.93
N HIS A 602 -7.74 -24.30 -5.72
CA HIS A 602 -8.69 -25.24 -5.10
C HIS A 602 -9.83 -24.56 -4.33
N LEU A 603 -9.76 -23.24 -4.15
CA LEU A 603 -10.84 -22.46 -3.54
C LEU A 603 -11.80 -22.01 -4.65
N SER A 604 -12.61 -22.93 -5.17
CA SER A 604 -13.47 -22.69 -6.34
C SER A 604 -14.51 -21.58 -6.16
N SER A 605 -14.77 -21.14 -4.93
CA SER A 605 -15.63 -19.99 -4.61
C SER A 605 -14.90 -18.64 -4.68
N ASN A 606 -13.57 -18.63 -4.66
CA ASN A 606 -12.79 -17.40 -4.66
C ASN A 606 -12.70 -16.83 -6.08
N THR A 607 -12.95 -15.54 -6.18
CA THR A 607 -13.01 -14.77 -7.42
C THR A 607 -11.91 -13.71 -7.49
N ALA A 608 -11.28 -13.40 -6.36
CA ALA A 608 -10.18 -12.48 -6.26
C ALA A 608 -9.23 -12.84 -5.10
N ALA A 609 -7.99 -12.41 -5.22
CA ALA A 609 -6.97 -12.40 -4.17
C ALA A 609 -6.46 -10.97 -3.98
N ALA A 610 -5.84 -10.69 -2.84
CA ALA A 610 -5.12 -9.45 -2.66
C ALA A 610 -3.71 -9.56 -3.26
N ARG A 611 -3.17 -8.43 -3.74
CA ARG A 611 -1.83 -8.33 -4.32
C ARG A 611 -1.12 -7.12 -3.72
N LEU A 612 0.01 -7.37 -3.08
CA LEU A 612 0.99 -6.32 -2.78
C LEU A 612 1.99 -6.25 -3.93
N GLN A 613 1.95 -5.18 -4.71
CA GLN A 613 3.11 -4.77 -5.49
C GLN A 613 4.02 -3.95 -4.58
N TYR A 614 5.31 -4.23 -4.51
CA TYR A 614 6.24 -3.49 -3.65
C TYR A 614 7.47 -2.98 -4.40
N GLY A 615 8.00 -1.85 -3.94
CA GLY A 615 9.30 -1.33 -4.30
C GLY A 615 10.00 -0.71 -3.09
N TRP A 616 11.30 -0.96 -2.95
CA TRP A 616 12.12 -0.52 -1.82
C TRP A 616 13.09 0.61 -2.20
N LEU A 617 13.19 1.62 -1.34
CA LEU A 617 14.24 2.64 -1.39
C LEU A 617 15.49 2.08 -0.71
N THR A 618 16.40 1.48 -1.47
CA THR A 618 17.56 0.74 -0.93
C THR A 618 18.56 1.59 -0.14
N ALA A 619 18.58 2.92 -0.34
CA ALA A 619 19.43 3.84 0.39
C ALA A 619 18.85 4.29 1.75
N GLY A 620 17.66 3.80 2.15
CA GLY A 620 17.00 4.18 3.40
C GLY A 620 17.61 3.54 4.66
N PRO A 621 17.33 4.06 5.86
CA PRO A 621 17.82 3.49 7.12
C PRO A 621 16.90 2.38 7.69
N SER A 622 15.67 2.25 7.18
CA SER A 622 14.67 1.29 7.67
C SER A 622 13.60 1.03 6.62
N TRP A 623 13.03 -0.18 6.65
CA TRP A 623 12.07 -0.64 5.65
C TRP A 623 10.95 -1.44 6.29
N LEU A 624 9.73 -0.98 6.12
CA LEU A 624 8.53 -1.68 6.54
C LEU A 624 7.40 -1.28 5.60
N ILE A 625 6.69 -2.25 5.06
CA ILE A 625 5.35 -2.07 4.53
C ILE A 625 4.39 -2.66 5.54
N ARG A 626 3.41 -1.86 5.97
CA ARG A 626 2.25 -2.34 6.71
C ARG A 626 1.04 -2.26 5.79
N GLU A 627 0.33 -3.37 5.63
CA GLU A 627 -0.97 -3.40 4.94
C GLU A 627 -2.06 -3.53 6.00
N TYR A 628 -2.59 -2.39 6.45
CA TYR A 628 -3.46 -2.29 7.62
C TYR A 628 -4.92 -2.54 7.25
N LEU A 629 -5.52 -3.53 7.92
CA LEU A 629 -6.96 -3.78 7.87
C LEU A 629 -7.66 -2.77 8.78
N SER A 630 -8.25 -1.74 8.19
CA SER A 630 -8.73 -0.57 8.93
C SER A 630 -10.20 -0.62 9.32
N SER A 631 -11.02 -1.37 8.58
CA SER A 631 -12.48 -1.30 8.70
C SER A 631 -13.18 -2.53 8.11
N GLY A 632 -14.52 -2.51 8.12
CA GLY A 632 -15.35 -3.53 7.49
C GLY A 632 -15.54 -4.81 8.31
N THR A 633 -16.34 -5.73 7.78
CA THR A 633 -16.62 -7.03 8.42
C THR A 633 -15.36 -7.82 8.76
N PRO A 634 -14.31 -7.87 7.92
CA PRO A 634 -13.07 -8.55 8.26
C PRO A 634 -12.41 -8.00 9.53
N ARG A 635 -12.43 -6.67 9.71
CA ARG A 635 -11.89 -6.02 10.90
C ARG A 635 -12.68 -6.35 12.17
N SER A 636 -13.95 -6.71 12.06
CA SER A 636 -14.77 -7.03 13.24
C SER A 636 -14.55 -8.45 13.78
N VAL A 637 -13.78 -9.30 13.10
CA VAL A 637 -13.53 -10.68 13.52
C VAL A 637 -12.55 -10.72 14.69
N THR A 638 -13.03 -11.18 15.85
CA THR A 638 -12.23 -11.37 17.06
C THR A 638 -12.24 -12.84 17.50
N TRP A 639 -11.18 -13.29 18.18
CA TRP A 639 -11.06 -14.66 18.67
C TRP A 639 -10.23 -14.77 19.94
N LEU A 640 -10.35 -15.91 20.62
CA LEU A 640 -9.41 -16.30 21.67
C LEU A 640 -8.28 -17.12 21.04
N PRO A 641 -7.00 -16.71 21.19
CA PRO A 641 -5.85 -17.38 20.56
C PRO A 641 -5.67 -18.86 20.95
N ALA A 642 -6.16 -19.28 22.12
CA ALA A 642 -6.04 -20.66 22.59
C ALA A 642 -6.60 -21.68 21.58
N ASN A 643 -5.79 -22.68 21.23
CA ASN A 643 -6.10 -23.75 20.26
C ASN A 643 -6.51 -23.25 18.87
N THR A 644 -6.12 -22.01 18.51
CA THR A 644 -6.41 -21.38 17.23
C THR A 644 -5.10 -21.09 16.50
N LYS A 645 -5.08 -21.24 15.17
CA LYS A 645 -4.01 -20.73 14.32
C LYS A 645 -4.56 -19.69 13.36
N LEU A 646 -3.81 -18.64 13.12
CA LEU A 646 -4.05 -17.69 12.04
C LEU A 646 -3.39 -18.22 10.77
N GLN A 647 -4.10 -18.16 9.65
CA GLN A 647 -3.64 -18.69 8.38
C GLN A 647 -3.91 -17.75 7.21
N THR A 648 -3.01 -17.74 6.22
CA THR A 648 -3.28 -17.19 4.89
C THR A 648 -2.45 -17.92 3.84
N TYR A 649 -2.96 -18.02 2.62
CA TYR A 649 -2.14 -18.46 1.50
C TYR A 649 -1.35 -17.29 0.95
N VAL A 650 -0.05 -17.49 0.75
CA VAL A 650 0.85 -16.48 0.18
C VAL A 650 1.49 -17.03 -1.09
N LEU A 651 1.30 -16.34 -2.22
CA LEU A 651 2.09 -16.56 -3.42
C LEU A 651 3.42 -15.81 -3.25
N GLY A 652 4.50 -16.56 -3.06
CA GLY A 652 5.85 -16.02 -2.97
C GLY A 652 6.46 -15.79 -4.35
N ASP A 653 7.35 -14.82 -4.43
CA ASP A 653 8.11 -14.41 -5.61
C ASP A 653 9.62 -14.74 -5.50
N GLY A 654 10.03 -15.46 -4.45
CA GLY A 654 11.43 -15.80 -4.18
C GLY A 654 12.31 -14.60 -3.85
N SER A 655 11.74 -13.43 -3.59
CA SER A 655 12.47 -12.17 -3.42
C SER A 655 13.32 -12.08 -2.17
N LYS A 656 13.23 -13.04 -1.23
CA LYS A 656 13.83 -12.98 0.10
C LYS A 656 13.41 -11.76 0.92
N THR A 657 12.33 -11.09 0.54
CA THR A 657 11.64 -10.13 1.41
C THR A 657 11.06 -10.90 2.60
N ARG A 658 10.93 -10.28 3.78
CA ARG A 658 10.32 -10.93 4.94
C ARG A 658 8.84 -10.59 5.07
N PHE A 659 8.06 -11.53 5.58
CA PHE A 659 6.63 -11.44 5.84
C PHE A 659 6.34 -11.82 7.31
N ARG A 660 5.36 -11.18 7.92
CA ARG A 660 4.77 -11.61 9.20
C ARG A 660 3.33 -11.11 9.34
N PHE A 661 2.58 -11.75 10.24
CA PHE A 661 1.28 -11.26 10.69
C PHE A 661 1.45 -10.24 11.81
N ALA A 662 0.49 -9.33 11.93
CA ALA A 662 0.28 -8.49 13.11
C ALA A 662 -1.17 -8.62 13.58
N VAL A 663 -1.37 -8.66 14.90
CA VAL A 663 -2.67 -8.71 15.56
C VAL A 663 -2.73 -7.66 16.66
N ASP A 664 -3.94 -7.17 16.93
CA ASP A 664 -4.24 -6.49 18.17
C ASP A 664 -4.68 -7.55 19.17
N ASP A 665 -4.07 -7.58 20.35
CA ASP A 665 -4.52 -8.40 21.47
C ASP A 665 -5.25 -7.56 22.52
N SER A 666 -5.84 -8.22 23.52
CA SER A 666 -6.62 -7.59 24.59
C SER A 666 -7.67 -6.59 24.12
N VAL A 667 -8.31 -6.82 22.97
CA VAL A 667 -9.31 -5.87 22.41
C VAL A 667 -10.59 -5.79 23.24
N ASP A 668 -10.76 -6.69 24.20
CA ASP A 668 -11.76 -6.71 25.26
C ASP A 668 -11.45 -5.77 26.43
N ALA A 669 -10.19 -5.34 26.60
CA ALA A 669 -9.78 -4.38 27.61
C ALA A 669 -9.51 -3.00 26.97
N PHE A 670 -10.31 -2.00 27.33
CA PHE A 670 -10.30 -0.65 26.76
C PHE A 670 -8.94 0.10 26.87
N PRO A 671 -8.62 1.03 25.95
CA PRO A 671 -9.14 1.19 24.59
C PRO A 671 -8.25 0.51 23.55
N ALA A 672 -8.86 -0.11 22.53
CA ALA A 672 -8.13 -0.66 21.39
C ALA A 672 -7.25 0.42 20.72
N GLY A 673 -5.97 0.10 20.49
CA GLY A 673 -5.04 0.95 19.74
C GLY A 673 -3.90 1.60 20.55
N THR A 674 -3.64 1.18 21.78
CA THR A 674 -2.37 1.49 22.45
C THR A 674 -1.25 0.62 21.86
N GLY A 675 -0.06 1.20 21.64
CA GLY A 675 1.06 0.50 20.98
C GLY A 675 1.43 -0.84 21.62
N THR A 676 1.15 -1.00 22.92
CA THR A 676 1.39 -2.20 23.73
C THR A 676 0.58 -3.43 23.33
N ASN A 677 -0.50 -3.26 22.56
CA ASN A 677 -1.41 -4.36 22.20
C ASN A 677 -1.08 -4.99 20.84
N HIS A 678 -0.04 -4.50 20.16
CA HIS A 678 0.32 -4.97 18.84
C HIS A 678 1.32 -6.12 18.91
N GLU A 679 0.83 -7.32 18.71
CA GLU A 679 1.67 -8.51 18.65
C GLU A 679 1.89 -8.95 17.22
N VAL A 680 3.10 -9.43 16.95
CA VAL A 680 3.51 -9.84 15.60
C VAL A 680 4.03 -11.25 15.62
N SER A 681 3.81 -12.00 14.54
CA SER A 681 4.48 -13.28 14.38
C SER A 681 5.98 -13.08 14.15
N PRO A 682 6.82 -14.10 14.38
CA PRO A 682 8.19 -14.10 13.88
C PRO A 682 8.24 -13.86 12.37
N TRP A 683 9.36 -13.31 11.90
CA TRP A 683 9.58 -13.08 10.47
C TRP A 683 9.74 -14.40 9.72
N ILE A 684 9.08 -14.48 8.57
CA ILE A 684 9.23 -15.56 7.59
C ILE A 684 9.88 -14.97 6.34
N THR A 685 10.99 -15.57 5.89
CA THR A 685 11.63 -15.13 4.64
C THR A 685 10.89 -15.72 3.45
N ILE A 686 10.49 -14.88 2.49
CA ILE A 686 9.86 -15.30 1.22
C ILE A 686 10.96 -15.77 0.25
N ASP A 687 11.51 -16.95 0.49
CA ASP A 687 12.52 -17.59 -0.36
C ASP A 687 11.92 -18.62 -1.35
N TRP A 688 10.59 -18.70 -1.40
CA TRP A 688 9.87 -19.61 -2.27
C TRP A 688 9.16 -18.92 -3.43
N ILE A 689 8.96 -19.68 -4.51
CA ILE A 689 8.13 -19.29 -5.66
C ILE A 689 6.87 -20.15 -5.63
N GLY A 690 5.70 -19.52 -5.74
CA GLY A 690 4.41 -20.22 -5.75
C GLY A 690 3.64 -20.11 -4.44
N TRP A 691 2.51 -20.80 -4.36
CA TRP A 691 1.60 -20.71 -3.22
C TRP A 691 2.11 -21.53 -2.02
N LYS A 692 1.98 -20.96 -0.83
CA LYS A 692 2.30 -21.62 0.44
C LYS A 692 1.27 -21.20 1.49
N LEU A 693 0.75 -22.16 2.26
CA LEU A 693 -0.07 -21.85 3.43
C LEU A 693 0.86 -21.43 4.57
N ILE A 694 0.70 -20.21 5.05
CA ILE A 694 1.44 -19.69 6.19
C ILE A 694 0.54 -19.73 7.42
N GLU A 695 1.07 -20.24 8.53
CA GLU A 695 0.34 -20.42 9.78
C GLU A 695 1.09 -19.76 10.95
N TRP A 696 0.35 -19.18 11.88
CA TRP A 696 0.86 -18.75 13.18
C TRP A 696 -0.02 -19.28 14.29
N ASP A 697 0.57 -20.03 15.22
CA ASP A 697 -0.12 -20.70 16.34
C ASP A 697 -0.05 -19.92 17.66
N PHE A 698 0.45 -18.68 17.61
CA PHE A 698 0.60 -17.78 18.76
C PHE A 698 1.54 -18.29 19.88
N THR A 699 2.30 -19.36 19.64
CA THR A 699 3.26 -19.89 20.63
C THR A 699 4.53 -19.05 20.77
N SER A 700 4.86 -18.27 19.74
CA SER A 700 5.99 -17.35 19.70
C SER A 700 5.60 -16.03 19.06
N THR A 701 6.15 -14.94 19.56
CA THR A 701 5.96 -13.56 19.06
C THR A 701 7.29 -13.02 18.54
N GLY A 702 7.21 -12.13 17.56
CA GLY A 702 8.34 -11.29 17.15
C GLY A 702 8.36 -9.97 17.92
N THR A 703 9.35 -9.13 17.63
CA THR A 703 9.46 -7.80 18.26
C THR A 703 8.93 -6.70 17.35
N TRP A 704 8.08 -5.82 17.90
CA TRP A 704 7.65 -4.57 17.26
C TRP A 704 7.22 -3.52 18.30
N LEU A 705 5.92 -3.19 18.39
CA LEU A 705 5.36 -2.20 19.33
C LEU A 705 4.81 -2.84 20.62
N GLY A 706 4.35 -4.10 20.54
CA GLY A 706 3.74 -4.82 21.65
C GLY A 706 4.71 -5.27 22.74
N ASN A 707 4.14 -5.96 23.73
CA ASN A 707 4.83 -6.45 24.91
C ASN A 707 5.38 -7.89 24.74
N GLY A 708 5.12 -8.53 23.60
CA GLY A 708 5.58 -9.88 23.28
C GLY A 708 4.67 -10.99 23.83
N LYS A 709 3.50 -10.68 24.38
CA LYS A 709 2.56 -11.62 25.00
C LYS A 709 1.22 -11.55 24.30
N ILE A 710 0.61 -12.72 24.08
CA ILE A 710 -0.71 -12.83 23.47
C ILE A 710 -1.76 -12.98 24.57
N GLU A 711 -2.56 -11.94 24.78
CA GLU A 711 -3.49 -11.82 25.90
C GLU A 711 -4.91 -11.45 25.43
N GLY A 712 -5.94 -11.88 26.18
CA GLY A 712 -7.34 -11.51 25.91
C GLY A 712 -7.89 -11.91 24.54
N LEU A 713 -8.86 -11.13 24.05
CA LEU A 713 -9.37 -11.26 22.69
C LEU A 713 -8.37 -10.68 21.69
N ALA A 714 -8.06 -11.45 20.65
CA ALA A 714 -7.25 -11.02 19.54
C ALA A 714 -8.11 -10.64 18.33
N ARG A 715 -7.56 -9.78 17.47
CA ARG A 715 -8.14 -9.32 16.21
C ARG A 715 -7.01 -9.10 15.21
N PHE A 716 -7.26 -9.38 13.93
CA PHE A 716 -6.25 -9.15 12.89
C PHE A 716 -5.99 -7.65 12.69
N ASP A 717 -4.71 -7.27 12.61
CA ASP A 717 -4.28 -5.89 12.35
C ASP A 717 -3.76 -5.73 10.92
N SER A 718 -2.66 -6.39 10.57
CA SER A 718 -1.99 -6.15 9.29
C SER A 718 -1.13 -7.30 8.82
N TYR A 719 -0.84 -7.29 7.52
CA TYR A 719 0.37 -7.92 7.00
C TYR A 719 1.53 -6.94 7.12
N GLN A 720 2.68 -7.46 7.53
CA GLN A 720 3.92 -6.67 7.56
C GLN A 720 4.97 -7.31 6.67
N ILE A 721 5.60 -6.47 5.85
CA ILE A 721 6.59 -6.88 4.87
C ILE A 721 7.86 -6.04 5.07
N GLN A 722 9.04 -6.65 5.01
CA GLN A 722 10.31 -5.98 5.28
C GLN A 722 11.39 -6.32 4.23
N TYR A 723 12.08 -5.28 3.76
CA TYR A 723 13.32 -5.40 2.99
C TYR A 723 14.49 -5.84 3.88
N VAL A 724 15.30 -6.77 3.39
CA VAL A 724 16.57 -7.16 3.99
C VAL A 724 17.69 -6.71 3.04
N PRO A 725 18.54 -5.76 3.48
CA PRO A 725 19.69 -5.31 2.68
C PRO A 725 20.53 -6.47 2.15
N ASP A 726 21.03 -6.31 0.93
CA ASP A 726 21.90 -7.25 0.21
C ASP A 726 21.29 -8.64 -0.10
N SER A 727 20.10 -8.94 0.42
CA SER A 727 19.41 -10.22 0.22
C SER A 727 18.11 -10.07 -0.56
N SER A 728 17.31 -9.06 -0.25
CA SER A 728 15.98 -8.92 -0.86
C SER A 728 16.03 -8.27 -2.24
N ALA A 729 15.13 -8.69 -3.13
CA ALA A 729 14.89 -7.99 -4.38
C ALA A 729 14.32 -6.58 -4.10
N GLN A 730 14.76 -5.58 -4.88
CA GLN A 730 14.28 -4.20 -4.71
C GLN A 730 12.79 -4.05 -5.06
N TYR A 731 12.29 -4.84 -6.02
CA TYR A 731 10.91 -4.79 -6.50
C TYR A 731 10.34 -6.20 -6.64
N GLY A 732 9.03 -6.35 -6.47
CA GLY A 732 8.35 -7.62 -6.70
C GLY A 732 6.85 -7.57 -6.43
N SER A 733 6.24 -8.74 -6.25
CA SER A 733 4.81 -8.85 -5.98
C SER A 733 4.48 -10.09 -5.16
N LEU A 734 3.73 -9.90 -4.09
CA LEU A 734 3.17 -10.98 -3.27
C LEU A 734 1.66 -11.02 -3.45
N TYR A 735 1.07 -12.20 -3.38
CA TYR A 735 -0.40 -12.37 -3.39
C TYR A 735 -0.84 -13.06 -2.11
N PHE A 736 -2.00 -12.66 -1.61
CA PHE A 736 -2.60 -13.14 -0.39
C PHE A 736 -4.02 -13.59 -0.67
N ASP A 737 -4.37 -14.78 -0.21
CA ASP A 737 -5.70 -15.36 -0.41
C ASP A 737 -6.15 -16.08 0.87
N GLN A 738 -7.45 -16.06 1.12
CA GLN A 738 -8.11 -16.69 2.28
C GLN A 738 -7.39 -16.45 3.62
N LEU A 739 -7.52 -15.25 4.19
CA LEU A 739 -7.15 -14.96 5.57
C LEU A 739 -8.19 -15.54 6.51
N GLN A 740 -7.79 -16.47 7.39
CA GLN A 740 -8.72 -17.20 8.24
C GLN A 740 -8.10 -17.68 9.54
N LEU A 741 -8.97 -18.10 10.46
CA LEU A 741 -8.63 -18.81 11.67
C LEU A 741 -9.01 -20.27 11.54
N ILE A 742 -8.19 -21.14 12.11
CA ILE A 742 -8.49 -22.56 12.28
C ILE A 742 -8.44 -22.92 13.76
N LYS A 743 -9.49 -23.53 14.29
CA LYS A 743 -9.58 -24.00 15.67
C LYS A 743 -9.70 -25.52 15.72
N GLN A 744 -8.78 -26.18 16.41
CA GLN A 744 -8.81 -27.63 16.60
C GLN A 744 -9.53 -27.97 17.91
N THR A 745 -10.59 -28.80 17.85
CA THR A 745 -11.47 -29.05 19.01
C THR A 745 -11.31 -30.42 19.68
N SER A 746 -10.60 -31.37 19.06
CA SER A 746 -10.32 -32.72 19.63
C SER A 746 -8.99 -33.31 19.14
N PRO A 747 -7.83 -33.07 19.78
CA PRO A 747 -6.54 -33.52 19.25
C PRO A 747 -6.35 -35.04 19.37
N LEU A 748 -6.22 -35.72 18.22
CA LEU A 748 -5.72 -37.09 18.09
C LEU A 748 -4.41 -37.01 17.31
N SER A 749 -3.30 -37.52 17.88
CA SER A 749 -2.00 -37.50 17.19
C SER A 749 -1.61 -38.89 16.69
N VAL A 750 -1.21 -38.95 15.43
CA VAL A 750 -0.64 -40.15 14.80
C VAL A 750 0.86 -39.94 14.71
N LYS A 751 1.64 -40.86 15.27
CA LYS A 751 3.10 -40.78 15.26
C LYS A 751 3.63 -41.39 13.95
N ARG A 752 4.62 -40.74 13.33
CA ARG A 752 5.33 -41.28 12.16
C ARG A 752 6.11 -42.53 12.58
N SER A 753 5.88 -43.65 11.91
CA SER A 753 6.77 -44.82 11.95
C SER A 753 7.29 -45.10 10.54
N ASP A 754 8.58 -45.42 10.41
CA ASP A 754 9.23 -45.78 9.15
C ASP A 754 8.84 -47.20 8.65
N GLY A 755 7.72 -47.72 9.16
CA GLY A 755 7.14 -49.03 8.83
C GLY A 755 5.75 -49.20 9.46
N ILE A 756 4.88 -49.96 8.80
CA ILE A 756 3.54 -50.31 9.32
C ILE A 756 3.72 -51.21 10.56
N PRO A 757 3.10 -50.90 11.72
CA PRO A 757 3.20 -51.76 12.89
C PRO A 757 2.71 -53.17 12.57
N THR A 758 3.52 -54.18 12.84
CA THR A 758 3.14 -55.59 12.59
C THR A 758 2.30 -56.17 13.72
N THR A 759 2.20 -55.49 14.87
CA THR A 759 1.45 -55.94 16.04
C THR A 759 0.64 -54.83 16.68
N THR A 760 -0.62 -55.11 17.02
CA THR A 760 -1.48 -54.24 17.82
C THR A 760 -1.03 -54.30 19.28
N SER A 761 -0.81 -53.16 19.94
CA SER A 761 -0.31 -53.11 21.32
C SER A 761 -0.81 -51.89 22.09
N LEU A 762 -0.95 -52.02 23.42
CA LEU A 762 -1.26 -50.90 24.33
C LEU A 762 -0.10 -50.67 25.30
N ASN A 763 0.52 -49.49 25.23
CA ASN A 763 1.65 -49.12 26.09
C ASN A 763 1.18 -48.56 27.43
N GLN A 764 2.11 -48.54 28.38
CA GLN A 764 1.90 -47.87 29.66
C GLN A 764 1.79 -46.36 29.44
N ASN A 765 0.77 -45.74 30.02
CA ASN A 765 0.59 -44.28 30.02
C ASN A 765 1.79 -43.59 30.70
N PHE A 766 2.17 -42.42 30.20
CA PHE A 766 3.25 -41.62 30.76
C PHE A 766 2.86 -40.13 30.83
N PRO A 767 3.11 -39.45 31.95
CA PRO A 767 3.62 -39.98 33.23
C PRO A 767 2.62 -40.93 33.91
N ASN A 768 3.11 -41.80 34.80
CA ASN A 768 2.29 -42.63 35.70
C ASN A 768 3.07 -42.92 37.01
N PRO A 769 2.69 -42.35 38.17
CA PRO A 769 1.50 -41.51 38.41
C PRO A 769 1.50 -40.18 37.65
N PHE A 770 0.34 -39.56 37.44
CA PHE A 770 0.18 -38.32 36.66
C PHE A 770 -0.67 -37.26 37.38
N ASN A 771 -0.50 -35.98 37.02
CA ASN A 771 -1.23 -34.84 37.58
C ASN A 771 -1.40 -33.67 36.56
N PRO A 772 -2.62 -33.26 36.19
CA PRO A 772 -3.80 -34.09 36.02
C PRO A 772 -3.85 -34.75 34.63
N SER A 773 -2.82 -34.60 33.79
CA SER A 773 -2.80 -35.13 32.42
C SER A 773 -1.77 -36.24 32.19
N THR A 774 -2.07 -37.19 31.31
CA THR A 774 -1.18 -38.28 30.91
C THR A 774 -1.37 -38.63 29.44
N THR A 775 -0.38 -39.26 28.82
CA THR A 775 -0.44 -39.71 27.43
C THR A 775 -0.47 -41.23 27.36
N ILE A 776 -1.42 -41.78 26.61
CA ILE A 776 -1.58 -43.21 26.32
C ILE A 776 -1.12 -43.45 24.88
N ASN A 777 -0.13 -44.33 24.71
CA ASN A 777 0.37 -44.73 23.39
C ASN A 777 -0.11 -46.14 23.05
N PHE A 778 -0.48 -46.37 21.80
CA PHE A 778 -0.88 -47.70 21.32
C PHE A 778 -0.60 -47.86 19.83
N SER A 779 -0.44 -49.10 19.36
CA SER A 779 -0.29 -49.42 17.94
C SER A 779 -1.47 -50.26 17.47
N ILE A 780 -1.87 -50.07 16.21
CA ILE A 780 -2.87 -50.88 15.51
C ILE A 780 -2.16 -51.53 14.31
N ALA A 781 -2.23 -52.86 14.19
CA ALA A 781 -1.60 -53.59 13.08
C ALA A 781 -2.50 -53.75 11.86
N GLU A 782 -3.81 -53.92 12.08
CA GLU A 782 -4.80 -54.09 11.02
C GLU A 782 -5.90 -53.04 11.18
N PRO A 783 -6.35 -52.38 10.09
CA PRO A 783 -7.47 -51.44 10.14
C PRO A 783 -8.73 -52.10 10.71
N GLY A 784 -9.46 -51.39 11.58
CA GLY A 784 -10.69 -51.90 12.18
C GLY A 784 -11.29 -50.98 13.23
N ASN A 785 -12.41 -51.37 13.84
CA ASN A 785 -13.02 -50.62 14.93
C ASN A 785 -12.17 -50.74 16.19
N VAL A 786 -11.80 -49.59 16.76
CA VAL A 786 -10.97 -49.48 17.96
C VAL A 786 -11.72 -48.68 19.02
N SER A 787 -11.77 -49.21 20.24
CA SER A 787 -12.24 -48.47 21.42
C SER A 787 -11.15 -48.37 22.48
N LEU A 788 -10.96 -47.17 23.03
CA LEU A 788 -10.09 -46.90 24.18
C LEU A 788 -10.93 -46.22 25.27
N ILE A 789 -11.25 -46.97 26.32
CA ILE A 789 -12.18 -46.53 27.37
C ILE A 789 -11.46 -46.55 28.72
N ILE A 790 -11.72 -45.54 29.55
CA ILE A 790 -11.23 -45.43 30.92
C ILE A 790 -12.33 -45.85 31.90
N TYR A 791 -11.94 -46.65 32.88
CA TYR A 791 -12.75 -47.15 33.97
C TYR A 791 -12.18 -46.77 35.34
N ASP A 792 -13.06 -46.57 36.32
CA ASP A 792 -12.67 -46.45 37.72
C ASP A 792 -12.45 -47.84 38.39
N VAL A 793 -12.10 -47.83 39.68
CA VAL A 793 -11.88 -49.07 40.47
C VAL A 793 -13.12 -49.95 40.62
N LEU A 794 -14.32 -49.40 40.41
CA LEU A 794 -15.58 -50.15 40.46
C LEU A 794 -15.98 -50.69 39.07
N GLY A 795 -15.15 -50.47 38.05
CA GLY A 795 -15.44 -50.88 36.68
C GLY A 795 -16.43 -49.98 35.95
N ARG A 796 -16.75 -48.79 36.49
CA ARG A 796 -17.62 -47.83 35.80
C ARG A 796 -16.82 -47.09 34.74
N GLN A 797 -17.37 -46.98 33.53
CA GLN A 797 -16.80 -46.17 32.46
C GLN A 797 -16.85 -44.69 32.86
N VAL A 798 -15.69 -44.04 32.90
CA VAL A 798 -15.55 -42.63 33.32
C VAL A 798 -15.13 -41.70 32.18
N ALA A 799 -14.53 -42.23 31.11
CA ALA A 799 -14.24 -41.51 29.87
C ALA A 799 -14.10 -42.47 28.69
N GLU A 800 -14.52 -42.05 27.51
CA GLU A 800 -14.24 -42.73 26.23
C GLU A 800 -13.28 -41.83 25.44
N LEU A 801 -12.05 -42.31 25.21
CA LEU A 801 -11.01 -41.55 24.52
C LEU A 801 -11.02 -41.82 23.01
N VAL A 802 -11.36 -43.05 22.63
CA VAL A 802 -11.45 -43.47 21.23
C VAL A 802 -12.63 -44.42 21.09
N ASN A 803 -13.44 -44.24 20.06
CA ASN A 803 -14.47 -45.19 19.62
C ASN A 803 -14.72 -44.96 18.13
N ALA A 804 -13.80 -45.45 17.31
CA ALA A 804 -13.77 -45.16 15.88
C ALA A 804 -13.05 -46.26 15.08
N ALA A 805 -13.33 -46.32 13.78
CA ALA A 805 -12.52 -47.09 12.85
C ALA A 805 -11.14 -46.44 12.69
N MET A 806 -10.07 -47.17 13.01
CA MET A 806 -8.68 -46.72 12.91
C MET A 806 -7.91 -47.58 11.91
N ASN A 807 -6.93 -46.99 11.23
CA ASN A 807 -6.03 -47.72 10.33
C ASN A 807 -4.86 -48.33 11.11
N SER A 808 -4.01 -49.08 10.43
CA SER A 808 -2.74 -49.48 11.01
C SER A 808 -1.83 -48.26 11.24
N GLY A 809 -1.16 -48.20 12.39
CA GLY A 809 -0.36 -47.05 12.78
C GLY A 809 -0.08 -46.98 14.28
N GLU A 810 0.82 -46.09 14.66
CA GLU A 810 1.07 -45.74 16.06
C GLU A 810 0.29 -44.48 16.44
N TYR A 811 -0.40 -44.57 17.57
CA TYR A 811 -1.32 -43.56 18.07
C TYR A 811 -0.89 -43.10 19.45
N SER A 812 -1.09 -41.81 19.69
CA SER A 812 -0.85 -41.17 20.98
C SER A 812 -2.01 -40.25 21.31
N ILE A 813 -2.62 -40.49 22.47
CA ILE A 813 -3.78 -39.75 22.95
C ILE A 813 -3.55 -39.24 24.37
N SER A 814 -3.88 -37.98 24.60
CA SER A 814 -3.80 -37.36 25.92
C SER A 814 -5.13 -37.50 26.66
N TRP A 815 -5.08 -37.77 27.95
CA TRP A 815 -6.23 -37.71 28.85
C TRP A 815 -5.98 -36.65 29.92
N ASP A 816 -6.85 -35.65 29.98
CA ASP A 816 -6.92 -34.66 31.06
C ASP A 816 -7.96 -35.11 32.10
N ALA A 817 -7.48 -35.50 33.28
CA ALA A 817 -8.29 -35.98 34.38
C ALA A 817 -8.60 -34.90 35.44
N LYS A 818 -8.51 -33.61 35.10
CA LYS A 818 -8.70 -32.49 36.06
C LYS A 818 -10.01 -32.57 36.87
N ASN A 819 -11.08 -33.09 36.28
CA ASN A 819 -12.40 -33.21 36.92
C ASN A 819 -12.65 -34.56 37.64
N TYR A 820 -11.64 -35.43 37.73
CA TYR A 820 -11.76 -36.76 38.37
C TYR A 820 -10.99 -36.82 39.69
N SER A 821 -11.41 -37.67 40.63
CA SER A 821 -10.76 -37.79 41.96
C SER A 821 -9.41 -38.50 41.90
N SER A 822 -8.46 -38.15 42.77
CA SER A 822 -7.21 -38.93 42.91
C SER A 822 -7.51 -40.40 43.16
N GLY A 823 -6.77 -41.30 42.52
CA GLY A 823 -7.03 -42.73 42.63
C GLY A 823 -6.50 -43.55 41.48
N ILE A 824 -6.83 -44.85 41.51
CA ILE A 824 -6.47 -45.81 40.48
C ILE A 824 -7.54 -45.82 39.38
N TYR A 825 -7.09 -45.79 38.14
CA TYR A 825 -7.93 -45.94 36.94
C TYR A 825 -7.38 -47.06 36.06
N PHE A 826 -8.25 -47.60 35.21
CA PHE A 826 -7.89 -48.59 34.21
C PHE A 826 -8.26 -48.06 32.83
N TYR A 827 -7.44 -48.30 31.83
CA TYR A 827 -7.76 -48.01 30.43
C TYR A 827 -7.69 -49.30 29.62
N LYS A 828 -8.71 -49.51 28.79
CA LYS A 828 -8.89 -50.70 27.98
C LYS A 828 -8.89 -50.32 26.51
N LEU A 829 -7.95 -50.88 25.75
CA LEU A 829 -7.96 -50.87 24.29
C LEU A 829 -8.66 -52.14 23.80
N SER A 830 -9.68 -52.01 22.97
CA SER A 830 -10.38 -53.13 22.33
C SER A 830 -10.42 -52.93 20.83
N THR A 831 -10.15 -54.01 20.10
CA THR A 831 -10.31 -54.16 18.65
C THR A 831 -10.96 -55.53 18.39
N GLU A 832 -11.28 -55.86 17.13
CA GLU A 832 -11.84 -57.17 16.79
C GLU A 832 -10.94 -58.35 17.20
N LYS A 833 -9.62 -58.19 17.15
CA LYS A 833 -8.63 -59.28 17.38
C LYS A 833 -7.74 -59.07 18.60
N TYR A 834 -7.85 -57.94 19.29
CA TYR A 834 -6.95 -57.57 20.39
C TYR A 834 -7.69 -56.82 21.48
N THR A 835 -7.50 -57.23 22.74
CA THR A 835 -7.95 -56.50 23.93
C THR A 835 -6.83 -56.43 24.95
N SER A 836 -6.54 -55.24 25.47
CA SER A 836 -5.54 -55.04 26.53
C SER A 836 -6.02 -54.01 27.54
N ILE A 837 -5.74 -54.26 28.82
CA ILE A 837 -6.07 -53.37 29.94
C ILE A 837 -4.78 -53.02 30.67
N LYS A 838 -4.63 -51.75 31.01
CA LYS A 838 -3.51 -51.23 31.80
C LYS A 838 -4.03 -50.34 32.93
N ARG A 839 -3.23 -50.22 33.99
CA ARG A 839 -3.54 -49.45 35.20
C ARG A 839 -2.79 -48.12 35.18
N MET A 840 -3.44 -47.04 35.60
CA MET A 840 -2.84 -45.71 35.81
C MET A 840 -3.24 -45.12 37.16
N MET A 841 -2.45 -44.19 37.69
CA MET A 841 -2.67 -43.56 38.99
C MET A 841 -2.69 -42.04 38.83
N LEU A 842 -3.82 -41.42 39.15
CA LEU A 842 -3.98 -39.97 39.23
C LEU A 842 -3.62 -39.52 40.65
N VAL A 843 -2.69 -38.58 40.76
CA VAL A 843 -2.31 -37.95 42.03
C VAL A 843 -2.54 -36.45 41.87
N LYS A 844 -3.52 -35.90 42.58
CA LYS A 844 -3.72 -34.45 42.69
C LYS A 844 -2.88 -33.85 43.81
#